data_AF-A0AAJ3V160-F1
#
_entry.id   AF-A0AAJ3V160-F1
#
_cell.length_a   1.000
_cell.length_b   1.000
_cell.length_c   1.000
_cell.angle_alpha   90.00
_cell.angle_beta   90.00
_cell.angle_gamma   90.00
#
_symmetry.space_group_name_H-M   'P 1'
#
loop_
_entity.id
_entity.type
_entity.pdbx_description
1 polymer ?
#
loop_
_entity_poly.entity_id
_entity_poly.type
_entity_poly.pdbx_seq_one_letter_code
_entity_poly.pdbx_strand_id
1 'polypeptide(L)'
;MKTLDARIRFTGERRQVTALFYDIVGSTELLLRSEPEKFFRSVSALHQNAETIIRKHGGFLHQRLGDGGCCFFGYPEQSEDAAESAVQASLELLHIATGSKTKARTPFQLRIGVATGLVVFSTEGDEIVGTAPVLAARLQAEAEPNSVLVADSTVRLTRHKFDYRLVRAARLKGFEDPIALWRPQERDRSAPEASPSEGRDRPIRGREKELAALSGAWASALEGKGSLIAVVGEAGIGKSRLVGEFAGRLRQTAHETVVFQCGRRLESQPLHPFLSFLERLVEPSVLRDGDRETFVRALQASGREVDAAVADAILSFTADRSLPMSRNIRVSDPSGLAFRRKVIEAAAGILTCKAPAVPTLLIFEDVHWADDMTLELIDRLGSLAGGLPILVVQTSRLRRSLAVATEIELSGLSSAAVRDLVASIWREHPPPGLSDFILDQCDGMPLYAEELAYFFQGRQPLGKSLSEWQCLLRDGSVTSLNDLLSAKLAATGSARRVAQIASVIGREFNISLLIYLLEGVSRRSVDADIDRLLSEGIIERSSATQGSFQFRHVLAQEAAYGSLLKSDRRRIHRRIADRLITEAKPSLPAAIAAWQCAEAGLHDAAARFALAAAEASVLRSAMHEANVSLELCAREVASLSRRHLERIELALSLCELQGVVASALEGEGSESARRVYSRAMQLLQKQPPAVRMNHFPVYWGWWFTAPNILTQQSRARILVADMQAVEDRETRLQSYHCGWATSFHAGEHGFCLDCVANGLKLYDPESAVRHRAFFGGHDAKVCGLGESALSYLLLDDAGASETAISECLEWAGSTDHAGSMVHALYYAIVLRRCQSRYDDVHALGERMLALAERHGLAASQARANMYCGWAELMTSSAARGEARFKAGLLLQQQLGTDDNFSMHSDMHAQVLQRLGRPAEALATIQNAISVGRSSGQSFWLAELYRLSATLRRDLNETPASIRRDLTRAIQIAEGQKAAWLAARAKRSLDA
;
A
#
# COMPACT_ATOMS: atom_id res chain seq x y z
N MET A 1 28.37 8.62 -16.52
CA MET A 1 28.91 9.08 -15.22
C MET A 1 29.24 10.57 -15.31
N LYS A 2 28.31 11.43 -14.88
CA LYS A 2 28.59 12.84 -14.59
C LYS A 2 28.61 12.96 -13.07
N THR A 3 29.66 13.61 -12.57
CA THR A 3 29.97 13.89 -11.17
C THR A 3 28.73 14.20 -10.33
N LEU A 4 28.34 13.23 -9.49
CA LEU A 4 27.47 13.46 -8.34
C LEU A 4 28.20 14.47 -7.44
N ASP A 5 27.62 15.64 -7.28
CA ASP A 5 28.07 16.63 -6.29
C ASP A 5 28.06 15.93 -4.91
N ALA A 6 29.25 15.67 -4.36
CA ALA A 6 29.52 14.65 -3.33
C ALA A 6 29.01 15.01 -1.92
N ARG A 7 28.10 15.98 -1.80
CA ARG A 7 27.41 16.33 -0.56
C ARG A 7 25.96 16.69 -0.91
N ILE A 8 24.98 16.20 -0.16
CA ILE A 8 23.62 16.77 -0.21
C ILE A 8 23.69 18.17 0.39
N ARG A 9 24.12 19.15 -0.41
CA ARG A 9 23.93 20.56 -0.11
C ARG A 9 22.48 20.86 -0.40
N PHE A 10 21.74 21.35 0.59
CA PHE A 10 20.43 21.90 0.30
C PHE A 10 20.61 23.03 -0.70
N THR A 11 19.69 23.23 -1.63
CA THR A 11 19.77 24.39 -2.55
C THR A 11 19.30 25.68 -1.91
N GLY A 12 18.65 25.52 -0.76
CA GLY A 12 18.09 26.60 0.00
C GLY A 12 17.29 26.09 1.18
N GLU A 13 16.82 27.00 1.99
CA GLU A 13 15.97 26.68 3.13
C GLU A 13 14.76 27.59 3.17
N ARG A 14 13.62 27.05 3.63
CA ARG A 14 12.43 27.83 3.98
C ARG A 14 12.53 28.22 5.43
N ARG A 15 12.65 29.52 5.69
CA ARG A 15 12.91 30.03 7.03
C ARG A 15 12.31 31.42 7.24
N GLN A 16 11.93 31.71 8.48
CA GLN A 16 11.46 33.03 8.89
C GLN A 16 12.66 33.91 9.28
N VAL A 17 12.72 35.14 8.76
CA VAL A 17 13.78 36.13 9.05
C VAL A 17 13.22 37.55 9.12
N THR A 18 14.00 38.47 9.69
CA THR A 18 13.67 39.90 9.74
C THR A 18 14.60 40.70 8.85
N ALA A 19 14.02 41.42 7.87
CA ALA A 19 14.75 42.30 6.97
C ALA A 19 14.73 43.75 7.49
N LEU A 20 15.88 44.42 7.40
CA LEU A 20 16.06 45.84 7.72
C LEU A 20 16.63 46.55 6.49
N PHE A 21 15.95 47.61 6.06
CA PHE A 21 16.42 48.53 5.02
C PHE A 21 16.64 49.91 5.62
N TYR A 22 17.78 50.53 5.36
CA TYR A 22 18.03 51.94 5.69
C TYR A 22 18.51 52.72 4.47
N ASP A 23 18.27 54.02 4.46
CA ASP A 23 18.60 54.92 3.34
C ASP A 23 18.85 56.36 3.83
N ILE A 24 19.71 57.11 3.14
CA ILE A 24 20.06 58.51 3.44
C ILE A 24 19.12 59.45 2.68
N VAL A 25 18.39 60.29 3.42
CA VAL A 25 17.48 61.28 2.83
C VAL A 25 18.25 62.34 2.06
N GLY A 26 17.87 62.56 0.80
CA GLY A 26 18.41 63.64 -0.03
C GLY A 26 19.87 63.44 -0.46
N SER A 27 20.37 62.19 -0.47
CA SER A 27 21.73 61.80 -0.84
C SER A 27 22.24 62.47 -2.14
N THR A 28 21.40 62.53 -3.17
CA THR A 28 21.73 63.11 -4.48
C THR A 28 21.91 64.63 -4.39
N GLU A 29 21.05 65.32 -3.64
CA GLU A 29 21.16 66.77 -3.43
C GLU A 29 22.35 67.13 -2.54
N LEU A 30 22.67 66.29 -1.54
CA LEU A 30 23.85 66.42 -0.70
C LEU A 30 25.15 66.20 -1.48
N LEU A 31 25.17 65.24 -2.42
CA LEU A 31 26.28 65.01 -3.33
C LEU A 31 26.53 66.22 -4.25
N LEU A 32 25.48 66.82 -4.81
CA LEU A 32 25.58 68.00 -5.69
C LEU A 32 26.05 69.27 -4.95
N ARG A 33 25.85 69.33 -3.63
CA ARG A 33 26.22 70.48 -2.77
C ARG A 33 27.54 70.26 -2.00
N SER A 34 28.22 69.14 -2.20
CA SER A 34 29.43 68.75 -1.48
C SER A 34 30.57 68.37 -2.43
N GLU A 35 31.81 68.44 -1.95
CA GLU A 35 32.95 67.88 -2.69
C GLU A 35 32.82 66.34 -2.74
N PRO A 36 32.89 65.69 -3.91
CA PRO A 36 32.62 64.25 -4.07
C PRO A 36 33.45 63.35 -3.14
N GLU A 37 34.75 63.64 -2.95
CA GLU A 37 35.61 62.87 -2.04
C GLU A 37 35.16 62.99 -0.58
N LYS A 38 34.74 64.19 -0.15
CA LYS A 38 34.29 64.45 1.22
C LYS A 38 32.93 63.79 1.49
N PHE A 39 32.04 63.82 0.50
CA PHE A 39 30.76 63.10 0.55
C PHE A 39 30.98 61.58 0.63
N PHE A 40 31.83 61.03 -0.26
CA PHE A 40 32.17 59.61 -0.27
C PHE A 40 32.75 59.12 1.06
N ARG A 41 33.69 59.88 1.67
CA ARG A 41 34.24 59.55 3.00
C ARG A 41 33.17 59.56 4.09
N SER A 42 32.23 60.50 4.02
CA SER A 42 31.16 60.63 5.03
C SER A 42 30.13 59.49 4.93
N VAL A 43 29.71 59.14 3.71
CA VAL A 43 28.80 58.00 3.45
C VAL A 43 29.48 56.67 3.82
N SER A 44 30.77 56.51 3.48
CA SER A 44 31.55 55.32 3.86
C SER A 44 31.65 55.14 5.37
N ALA A 45 31.87 56.23 6.12
CA ALA A 45 31.92 56.20 7.58
C ALA A 45 30.55 55.83 8.20
N LEU A 46 29.45 56.33 7.63
CA LEU A 46 28.10 55.95 8.05
C LEU A 46 27.84 54.45 7.81
N HIS A 47 28.19 53.91 6.64
CA HIS A 47 28.04 52.48 6.37
C HIS A 47 28.88 51.60 7.28
N GLN A 48 30.11 52.01 7.63
CA GLN A 48 30.95 51.27 8.59
C GLN A 48 30.32 51.25 9.99
N ASN A 49 29.78 52.39 10.44
CA ASN A 49 29.06 52.45 11.71
C ASN A 49 27.79 51.61 11.68
N ALA A 50 27.04 51.66 10.58
CA ALA A 50 25.83 50.88 10.42
C ALA A 50 26.13 49.38 10.43
N GLU A 51 27.13 48.93 9.69
CA GLU A 51 27.59 47.53 9.67
C GLU A 51 28.03 47.07 11.07
N THR A 52 28.70 47.93 11.83
CA THR A 52 29.12 47.64 13.20
C THR A 52 27.91 47.43 14.13
N ILE A 53 26.90 48.30 14.06
CA ILE A 53 25.66 48.16 14.85
C ILE A 53 24.88 46.91 14.44
N ILE A 54 24.71 46.70 13.13
CA ILE A 54 23.97 45.55 12.60
C ILE A 54 24.63 44.25 13.07
N ARG A 55 25.96 44.13 12.96
CA ARG A 55 26.69 42.96 13.47
C ARG A 55 26.63 42.82 14.99
N LYS A 56 26.72 43.92 15.74
CA LYS A 56 26.62 43.93 17.21
C LYS A 56 25.30 43.31 17.69
N HIS A 57 24.21 43.50 16.95
CA HIS A 57 22.90 42.91 17.24
C HIS A 57 22.66 41.57 16.52
N GLY A 58 23.69 40.91 15.99
CA GLY A 58 23.55 39.61 15.33
C GLY A 58 22.90 39.66 13.94
N GLY A 59 22.88 40.82 13.30
CA GLY A 59 22.43 41.01 11.92
C GLY A 59 23.55 40.84 10.90
N PHE A 60 23.17 40.40 9.71
CA PHE A 60 24.01 40.26 8.54
C PHE A 60 23.71 41.34 7.51
N LEU A 61 24.70 42.19 7.19
CA LEU A 61 24.62 43.15 6.10
C LEU A 61 24.77 42.39 4.77
N HIS A 62 23.67 42.26 4.02
CA HIS A 62 23.62 41.50 2.77
C HIS A 62 24.08 42.32 1.57
N GLN A 63 23.61 43.58 1.45
CA GLN A 63 24.00 44.44 0.33
C GLN A 63 24.06 45.92 0.72
N ARG A 64 25.10 46.63 0.24
CA ARG A 64 25.15 48.10 0.24
C ARG A 64 24.50 48.63 -1.04
N LEU A 65 23.57 49.55 -0.90
CA LEU A 65 22.75 50.12 -1.98
C LEU A 65 23.10 51.60 -2.20
N GLY A 66 24.39 51.93 -2.38
CA GLY A 66 24.84 53.30 -2.63
C GLY A 66 24.69 54.22 -1.40
N ASP A 67 23.51 54.79 -1.22
CA ASP A 67 23.09 55.65 -0.10
C ASP A 67 22.31 54.88 1.00
N GLY A 68 22.07 53.59 0.80
CA GLY A 68 21.38 52.74 1.77
C GLY A 68 22.00 51.35 1.96
N GLY A 69 21.32 50.50 2.73
CA GLY A 69 21.74 49.13 2.97
C GLY A 69 20.59 48.18 3.28
N CYS A 70 20.75 46.92 2.87
CA CYS A 70 19.83 45.81 3.11
C CYS A 70 20.49 44.78 4.01
N CYS A 71 19.81 44.42 5.10
CA CYS A 71 20.33 43.58 6.16
C CYS A 71 19.29 42.54 6.60
N PHE A 72 19.74 41.39 7.07
CA PHE A 72 18.88 40.33 7.59
C PHE A 72 19.30 39.91 8.99
N PHE A 73 18.32 39.70 9.86
CA PHE A 73 18.50 39.16 11.19
C PHE A 73 17.86 37.77 11.24
N GLY A 74 18.51 36.86 11.97
CA GLY A 74 18.22 35.43 11.86
C GLY A 74 18.82 34.80 10.60
N TYR A 75 19.84 35.42 9.99
CA TYR A 75 20.64 34.85 8.90
C TYR A 75 22.07 35.40 9.03
N PRO A 76 23.14 34.63 8.77
CA PRO A 76 23.16 33.20 8.38
C PRO A 76 22.79 32.24 9.52
N GLU A 77 22.98 32.65 10.78
CA GLU A 77 22.65 31.84 11.96
C GLU A 77 21.23 32.07 12.45
N GLN A 78 20.63 31.06 13.09
CA GLN A 78 19.29 31.17 13.65
C GLN A 78 19.27 31.84 15.02
N SER A 79 18.41 32.85 15.14
CA SER A 79 18.21 33.62 16.36
C SER A 79 16.71 33.78 16.59
N GLU A 80 16.25 33.44 17.79
CA GLU A 80 14.86 33.66 18.22
C GLU A 80 14.56 35.16 18.37
N ASP A 81 15.58 35.94 18.74
CA ASP A 81 15.50 37.41 18.92
C ASP A 81 15.67 38.20 17.62
N ALA A 82 15.68 37.55 16.44
CA ALA A 82 15.99 38.18 15.17
C ALA A 82 15.14 39.44 14.87
N ALA A 83 13.84 39.40 15.19
CA ALA A 83 12.97 40.55 15.03
C ALA A 83 13.29 41.69 16.00
N GLU A 84 13.63 41.34 17.25
CA GLU A 84 13.94 42.32 18.29
C GLU A 84 15.28 42.99 18.05
N SER A 85 16.30 42.20 17.72
CA SER A 85 17.63 42.67 17.33
C SER A 85 17.56 43.62 16.14
N ALA A 86 16.69 43.35 15.16
CA ALA A 86 16.47 44.25 14.03
C ALA A 86 15.87 45.59 14.47
N VAL A 87 14.89 45.58 15.38
CA VAL A 87 14.29 46.81 15.92
C VAL A 87 15.28 47.57 16.81
N GLN A 88 16.02 46.90 17.69
CA GLN A 88 17.10 47.52 18.48
C GLN A 88 18.14 48.18 17.58
N ALA A 89 18.65 47.44 16.59
CA ALA A 89 19.61 47.95 15.62
C ALA A 89 19.05 49.17 14.87
N SER A 90 17.77 49.16 14.51
CA SER A 90 17.12 50.27 13.81
C SER A 90 17.05 51.55 14.67
N LEU A 91 16.79 51.43 15.97
CA LEU A 91 16.75 52.56 16.91
C LEU A 91 18.17 53.10 17.19
N GLU A 92 19.15 52.21 17.39
CA GLU A 92 20.55 52.59 17.58
C GLU A 92 21.13 53.28 16.33
N LEU A 93 20.77 52.81 15.13
CA LEU A 93 21.12 53.45 13.85
C LEU A 93 20.58 54.88 13.74
N LEU A 94 19.33 55.11 14.14
CA LEU A 94 18.75 56.47 14.18
C LEU A 94 19.46 57.37 15.18
N HIS A 95 19.86 56.84 16.35
CA HIS A 95 20.52 57.63 17.38
C HIS A 95 21.89 58.14 16.92
N ILE A 96 22.67 57.29 16.24
CA ILE A 96 23.98 57.69 15.66
C ILE A 96 23.81 58.69 14.51
N ALA A 97 22.75 58.59 13.72
CA ALA A 97 22.46 59.54 12.66
C ALA A 97 22.04 60.94 13.18
N THR A 98 21.40 61.01 14.37
CA THR A 98 20.72 62.21 14.88
C THR A 98 21.42 62.99 16.00
N GLY A 99 22.33 62.39 16.78
CA GLY A 99 23.10 63.07 17.83
C GLY A 99 24.46 62.42 18.04
N SER A 100 25.55 63.03 18.49
CA SER A 100 25.87 64.30 19.17
C SER A 100 27.29 64.17 19.80
N LYS A 101 27.96 62.99 19.71
CA LYS A 101 29.29 62.72 20.32
C LYS A 101 30.44 62.39 19.36
N THR A 102 30.24 62.37 18.04
CA THR A 102 31.34 62.19 17.07
C THR A 102 31.58 63.48 16.30
N LYS A 103 32.84 63.94 16.29
CA LYS A 103 33.37 65.12 15.56
C LYS A 103 33.32 64.95 14.02
N ALA A 104 32.28 64.34 13.45
CA ALA A 104 32.08 64.20 12.02
C ALA A 104 31.03 65.22 11.54
N ARG A 105 31.41 65.98 10.50
CA ARG A 105 30.93 67.35 10.23
C ARG A 105 29.68 67.45 9.32
N THR A 106 28.80 66.45 9.31
CA THR A 106 27.49 66.53 8.63
C THR A 106 26.51 65.48 9.20
N PRO A 107 25.37 65.86 9.81
CA PRO A 107 24.36 64.90 10.24
C PRO A 107 23.59 64.37 9.01
N PHE A 108 23.62 63.06 8.78
CA PHE A 108 22.75 62.42 7.78
C PHE A 108 21.38 62.17 8.40
N GLN A 109 20.33 62.35 7.60
CA GLN A 109 18.99 61.92 8.01
C GLN A 109 18.73 60.52 7.43
N LEU A 110 18.24 59.60 8.26
CA LEU A 110 17.98 58.22 7.84
C LEU A 110 16.49 57.90 7.80
N ARG A 111 16.10 57.05 6.85
CA ARG A 111 14.82 56.36 6.81
C ARG A 111 15.06 54.87 6.97
N ILE A 112 14.32 54.22 7.86
CA ILE A 112 14.51 52.79 8.13
C ILE A 112 13.17 52.05 8.04
N GLY A 113 13.18 50.88 7.41
CA GLY A 113 12.05 49.98 7.29
C GLY A 113 12.40 48.58 7.79
N VAL A 114 11.55 47.98 8.63
CA VAL A 114 11.78 46.64 9.19
C VAL A 114 10.56 45.76 8.97
N ALA A 115 10.77 44.54 8.45
CA ALA A 115 9.70 43.57 8.25
C ALA A 115 10.17 42.11 8.45
N THR A 116 9.32 41.30 9.08
CA THR A 116 9.57 39.88 9.35
C THR A 116 8.66 39.01 8.49
N GLY A 117 9.17 37.90 7.96
CA GLY A 117 8.38 36.96 7.17
C GLY A 117 9.16 35.74 6.69
N LEU A 118 8.44 34.80 6.06
CA LEU A 118 9.05 33.62 5.45
C LEU A 118 9.79 33.99 4.18
N VAL A 119 11.00 33.50 4.08
CA VAL A 119 11.94 33.74 2.99
C VAL A 119 12.58 32.42 2.60
N VAL A 120 12.89 32.29 1.31
CA VAL A 120 13.72 31.23 0.77
C VAL A 120 15.12 31.80 0.58
N PHE A 121 16.09 31.19 1.24
CA PHE A 121 17.52 31.48 1.06
C PHE A 121 18.11 30.55 0.03
N SER A 122 18.98 31.03 -0.84
CA SER A 122 19.95 30.15 -1.51
C SER A 122 21.06 29.78 -0.51
N THR A 123 21.69 28.61 -0.69
CA THR A 123 22.79 28.19 0.20
C THR A 123 24.07 29.02 0.11
N GLU A 124 24.20 29.88 -0.89
CA GLU A 124 25.32 30.81 -1.03
C GLU A 124 25.02 32.16 -0.35
N GLY A 125 23.76 32.41 0.02
CA GLY A 125 23.36 33.63 0.74
C GLY A 125 23.20 34.88 -0.10
N ASP A 126 23.45 34.76 -1.41
CA ASP A 126 23.41 35.87 -2.38
C ASP A 126 22.00 36.13 -2.93
N GLU A 127 21.10 35.14 -2.86
CA GLU A 127 19.72 35.27 -3.32
C GLU A 127 18.73 35.02 -2.17
N ILE A 128 17.93 36.05 -1.90
CA ILE A 128 16.96 36.06 -0.81
C ILE A 128 15.61 36.44 -1.39
N VAL A 129 14.68 35.48 -1.45
CA VAL A 129 13.36 35.66 -2.05
C VAL A 129 12.27 35.47 -1.01
N GLY A 130 11.50 36.51 -0.77
CA GLY A 130 10.35 36.47 0.13
C GLY A 130 9.68 37.82 0.26
N THR A 131 8.55 37.85 0.95
CA THR A 131 7.75 39.07 1.12
C THR A 131 8.38 40.04 2.11
N ALA A 132 9.19 39.57 3.05
CA ALA A 132 9.86 40.37 4.08
C ALA A 132 10.80 41.46 3.53
N PRO A 133 11.81 41.16 2.66
CA PRO A 133 12.68 42.20 2.11
C PRO A 133 11.92 43.20 1.23
N VAL A 134 10.92 42.75 0.46
CA VAL A 134 10.07 43.63 -0.35
C VAL A 134 9.30 44.60 0.54
N LEU A 135 8.72 44.10 1.64
CA LEU A 135 7.95 44.92 2.56
C LEU A 135 8.85 45.91 3.33
N ALA A 136 10.00 45.47 3.85
CA ALA A 136 10.95 46.33 4.56
C ALA A 136 11.42 47.52 3.70
N ALA A 137 11.73 47.28 2.42
CA ALA A 137 12.08 48.33 1.48
C ALA A 137 10.92 49.33 1.24
N ARG A 138 9.67 48.86 1.18
CA ARG A 138 8.50 49.74 1.04
C ARG A 138 8.24 50.58 2.29
N LEU A 139 8.43 49.99 3.47
CA LEU A 139 8.34 50.70 4.74
C LEU A 139 9.42 51.79 4.86
N GLN A 140 10.64 51.51 4.45
CA GLN A 140 11.73 52.49 4.42
C GLN A 140 11.37 53.68 3.52
N ALA A 141 10.82 53.42 2.32
CA ALA A 141 10.45 54.48 1.39
C ALA A 141 9.34 55.41 1.93
N GLU A 142 8.43 54.87 2.75
CA GLU A 142 7.34 55.62 3.39
C GLU A 142 7.75 56.31 4.72
N ALA A 143 8.92 55.98 5.27
CA ALA A 143 9.36 56.55 6.54
C ALA A 143 9.70 58.05 6.39
N GLU A 144 9.29 58.84 7.37
CA GLU A 144 9.74 60.24 7.48
C GLU A 144 11.24 60.31 7.79
N PRO A 145 11.94 61.41 7.44
CA PRO A 145 13.35 61.58 7.82
C PRO A 145 13.57 61.38 9.32
N ASN A 146 14.62 60.64 9.67
CA ASN A 146 14.97 60.22 11.03
C ASN A 146 13.90 59.38 11.72
N SER A 147 13.28 58.46 10.99
CA SER A 147 12.31 57.56 11.58
C SER A 147 12.39 56.12 11.07
N VAL A 148 11.88 55.21 11.90
CA VAL A 148 11.75 53.79 11.61
C VAL A 148 10.28 53.46 11.44
N LEU A 149 9.94 52.75 10.36
CA LEU A 149 8.66 52.09 10.18
C LEU A 149 8.82 50.57 10.23
N VAL A 150 7.90 49.93 10.93
CA VAL A 150 7.94 48.49 11.23
C VAL A 150 6.63 47.86 10.74
N ALA A 151 6.75 46.70 10.08
CA ALA A 151 5.60 45.93 9.61
C ALA A 151 4.83 45.35 10.79
N ASP A 152 3.52 45.14 10.61
CA ASP A 152 2.69 44.44 11.60
C ASP A 152 3.26 43.07 11.98
N SER A 153 3.87 42.36 11.01
CA SER A 153 4.53 41.08 11.26
C SER A 153 5.70 41.17 12.23
N THR A 154 6.47 42.26 12.21
CA THR A 154 7.57 42.49 13.16
C THR A 154 7.04 43.01 14.49
N VAL A 155 6.06 43.93 14.48
CA VAL A 155 5.40 44.43 15.70
C VAL A 155 4.83 43.28 16.52
N ARG A 156 4.15 42.33 15.86
CA ARG A 156 3.59 41.16 16.53
C ARG A 156 4.63 40.44 17.38
N LEU A 157 5.84 40.22 16.84
CA LEU A 157 6.93 39.47 17.47
C LEU A 157 7.71 40.25 18.53
N THR A 158 7.61 41.58 18.55
CA THR A 158 8.53 42.46 19.32
C THR A 158 7.82 43.41 20.28
N ARG A 159 6.48 43.48 20.20
CA ARG A 159 5.61 44.31 21.07
C ARG A 159 5.73 44.02 22.57
N HIS A 160 6.30 42.87 22.93
CA HIS A 160 6.59 42.61 24.33
C HIS A 160 7.79 43.47 24.77
N LYS A 161 8.85 43.64 23.98
CA LYS A 161 10.06 44.43 24.35
C LYS A 161 10.01 45.92 23.98
N PHE A 162 9.20 46.33 23.01
CA PHE A 162 9.09 47.74 22.59
C PHE A 162 7.63 48.19 22.56
N ASP A 163 7.39 49.46 22.84
CA ASP A 163 6.08 50.07 22.62
C ASP A 163 5.98 50.54 21.17
N TYR A 164 4.80 50.45 20.55
CA TYR A 164 4.59 50.82 19.14
C TYR A 164 3.44 51.80 18.98
N ARG A 165 3.66 52.85 18.17
CA ARG A 165 2.62 53.79 17.75
C ARG A 165 2.22 53.51 16.31
N LEU A 166 0.95 53.25 16.05
CA LEU A 166 0.42 53.20 14.69
C LEU A 166 0.48 54.60 14.07
N VAL A 167 1.14 54.74 12.93
CA VAL A 167 1.25 56.00 12.20
C VAL A 167 0.05 56.16 11.26
N ARG A 168 -0.19 55.18 10.39
CA ARG A 168 -1.34 55.08 9.47
C ARG A 168 -1.38 53.71 8.78
N ALA A 169 -2.48 53.38 8.11
CA ALA A 169 -2.51 52.30 7.12
C ALA A 169 -2.32 52.88 5.71
N ALA A 170 -1.42 52.30 4.90
CA ALA A 170 -1.10 52.78 3.55
C ALA A 170 -1.10 51.63 2.54
N ARG A 171 -1.62 51.88 1.33
CA ARG A 171 -1.49 50.93 0.21
C ARG A 171 -0.09 51.04 -0.38
N LEU A 172 0.73 50.01 -0.19
CA LEU A 172 2.11 49.96 -0.70
C LEU A 172 2.13 49.28 -2.07
N LYS A 173 2.99 49.77 -2.97
CA LYS A 173 3.14 49.21 -4.33
C LYS A 173 3.46 47.71 -4.28
N GLY A 174 2.58 46.89 -4.87
CA GLY A 174 2.71 45.43 -4.94
C GLY A 174 1.90 44.67 -3.87
N PHE A 175 1.14 45.37 -3.03
CA PHE A 175 0.24 44.79 -2.03
C PHE A 175 -1.19 45.27 -2.28
N GLU A 176 -2.15 44.35 -2.33
CA GLU A 176 -3.58 44.66 -2.60
C GLU A 176 -4.26 45.31 -1.39
N ASP A 177 -3.90 44.88 -0.19
CA ASP A 177 -4.47 45.37 1.07
C ASP A 177 -3.65 46.53 1.68
N PRO A 178 -4.31 47.51 2.34
CA PRO A 178 -3.61 48.52 3.13
C PRO A 178 -2.76 47.91 4.25
N ILE A 179 -1.50 48.33 4.36
CA ILE A 179 -0.55 47.85 5.36
C ILE A 179 -0.41 48.87 6.49
N ALA A 180 -0.54 48.42 7.73
CA ALA A 180 -0.31 49.24 8.92
C ALA A 180 1.19 49.58 9.09
N LEU A 181 1.48 50.87 9.24
CA LEU A 181 2.83 51.41 9.43
C LEU A 181 3.03 51.77 10.92
N TRP A 182 3.92 51.05 11.61
CA TRP A 182 4.14 51.23 13.03
C TRP A 182 5.50 51.88 13.33
N ARG A 183 5.57 52.74 14.34
CA ARG A 183 6.82 53.34 14.83
C ARG A 183 7.18 52.78 16.21
N PRO A 184 8.38 52.18 16.40
CA PRO A 184 8.85 51.66 17.68
C PRO A 184 9.24 52.79 18.65
N GLN A 185 9.10 52.53 19.96
CA GLN A 185 9.51 53.37 21.09
C GLN A 185 10.29 52.50 22.09
N GLU A 186 11.33 53.06 22.71
CA GLU A 186 12.18 52.33 23.68
C GLU A 186 11.44 52.11 25.01
N ARG A 187 11.54 50.89 25.56
CA ARG A 187 11.02 50.49 26.86
C ARG A 187 12.13 49.83 27.67
N ASP A 188 12.20 50.14 28.97
CA ASP A 188 13.26 49.69 29.87
C ASP A 188 13.03 48.24 30.36
N ARG A 189 14.04 47.35 30.31
CA ARG A 189 13.91 45.91 30.68
C ARG A 189 15.20 45.26 31.21
N SER A 190 15.05 44.45 32.26
CA SER A 190 16.03 43.46 32.75
C SER A 190 15.33 42.17 33.23
N ALA A 191 15.64 41.01 32.62
CA ALA A 191 15.66 39.65 33.23
C ALA A 191 15.93 38.52 32.15
N PRO A 192 16.52 37.35 32.51
CA PRO A 192 16.99 36.31 31.58
C PRO A 192 16.24 34.95 31.61
N GLU A 193 16.46 34.11 30.58
CA GLU A 193 15.77 32.83 30.22
C GLU A 193 16.42 31.54 30.79
N ALA A 194 15.62 30.46 30.92
CA ALA A 194 16.06 29.10 31.29
C ALA A 194 15.31 27.98 30.53
N SER A 195 16.04 26.89 30.20
CA SER A 195 15.60 25.71 29.43
C SER A 195 15.14 24.53 30.33
N PRO A 196 14.21 23.65 29.89
CA PRO A 196 13.89 22.42 30.62
C PRO A 196 13.93 21.15 29.73
N SER A 197 14.58 20.09 30.22
CA SER A 197 14.43 18.73 29.71
C SER A 197 14.25 17.74 30.86
N GLU A 198 13.09 17.06 30.88
CA GLU A 198 12.84 15.79 31.59
C GLU A 198 11.33 15.45 31.46
N GLY A 199 11.00 14.39 30.75
CA GLY A 199 9.61 13.97 30.50
C GLY A 199 9.37 12.47 30.45
N ARG A 200 10.36 11.65 30.82
CA ARG A 200 10.35 10.22 30.46
C ARG A 200 9.55 9.29 31.39
N ASP A 201 9.23 9.67 32.63
CA ASP A 201 8.62 8.76 33.62
C ASP A 201 7.33 9.25 34.31
N ARG A 202 6.52 10.08 33.63
CA ARG A 202 5.29 10.60 34.25
C ARG A 202 4.10 9.62 34.13
N PRO A 203 3.35 9.35 35.22
CA PRO A 203 2.14 8.54 35.15
C PRO A 203 1.12 9.13 34.18
N ILE A 204 0.40 8.28 33.44
CA ILE A 204 -0.74 8.75 32.64
C ILE A 204 -1.80 9.38 33.55
N ARG A 205 -2.46 10.46 33.09
CA ARG A 205 -3.51 11.18 33.82
C ARG A 205 -4.81 11.18 33.03
N GLY A 206 -5.94 11.06 33.72
CA GLY A 206 -7.27 11.20 33.10
C GLY A 206 -7.67 10.06 32.18
N ARG A 207 -7.02 8.90 32.33
CA ARG A 207 -7.26 7.66 31.56
C ARG A 207 -7.52 6.46 32.47
N GLU A 208 -7.94 6.72 33.70
CA GLU A 208 -8.09 5.70 34.74
C GLU A 208 -9.20 4.69 34.37
N LYS A 209 -10.27 5.13 33.71
CA LYS A 209 -11.37 4.27 33.26
C LYS A 209 -10.93 3.32 32.15
N GLU A 210 -10.23 3.84 31.15
CA GLU A 210 -9.74 3.08 30.00
C GLU A 210 -8.65 2.08 30.44
N LEU A 211 -7.76 2.49 31.35
CA LEU A 211 -6.81 1.59 31.99
C LEU A 211 -7.48 0.48 32.80
N ALA A 212 -8.55 0.81 33.55
CA ALA A 212 -9.30 -0.18 34.30
C ALA A 212 -9.99 -1.19 33.37
N ALA A 213 -10.51 -0.74 32.22
CA ALA A 213 -11.09 -1.62 31.20
C ALA A 213 -10.04 -2.60 30.62
N LEU A 214 -8.86 -2.11 30.24
CA LEU A 214 -7.75 -2.96 29.78
C LEU A 214 -7.30 -3.95 30.87
N SER A 215 -7.20 -3.49 32.12
CA SER A 215 -6.82 -4.32 33.27
C SER A 215 -7.85 -5.40 33.57
N GLY A 216 -9.15 -5.09 33.47
CA GLY A 216 -10.23 -6.06 33.65
C GLY A 216 -10.26 -7.11 32.54
N ALA A 217 -10.00 -6.71 31.30
CA ALA A 217 -9.86 -7.64 30.19
C ALA A 217 -8.65 -8.56 30.33
N TRP A 218 -7.53 -8.04 30.84
CA TRP A 218 -6.36 -8.85 31.18
C TRP A 218 -6.66 -9.87 32.27
N ALA A 219 -7.34 -9.45 33.35
CA ALA A 219 -7.75 -10.37 34.41
C ALA A 219 -8.65 -11.49 33.86
N SER A 220 -9.58 -11.17 32.96
CA SER A 220 -10.42 -12.17 32.28
C SER A 220 -9.60 -13.10 31.38
N ALA A 221 -8.61 -12.57 30.66
CA ALA A 221 -7.69 -13.38 29.86
C ALA A 221 -6.91 -14.35 30.75
N LEU A 222 -6.45 -13.96 31.94
CA LEU A 222 -5.79 -14.89 32.87
C LEU A 222 -6.68 -16.06 33.29
N GLU A 223 -8.00 -15.91 33.27
CA GLU A 223 -8.98 -16.99 33.49
C GLU A 223 -9.27 -17.84 32.23
N GLY A 224 -8.52 -17.64 31.14
CA GLY A 224 -8.73 -18.30 29.85
C GLY A 224 -9.82 -17.70 28.98
N LYS A 225 -10.39 -16.54 29.38
CA LYS A 225 -11.40 -15.79 28.62
C LYS A 225 -10.75 -14.60 27.93
N GLY A 226 -9.82 -14.88 27.03
CA GLY A 226 -9.13 -13.87 26.24
C GLY A 226 -10.06 -13.12 25.30
N SER A 227 -9.62 -11.96 24.81
CA SER A 227 -10.40 -11.13 23.91
C SER A 227 -9.53 -10.24 23.01
N LEU A 228 -10.15 -9.67 21.98
CA LEU A 228 -9.59 -8.63 21.13
C LEU A 228 -10.24 -7.27 21.46
N ILE A 229 -9.42 -6.31 21.86
CA ILE A 229 -9.83 -4.94 22.19
C ILE A 229 -9.30 -3.95 21.16
N ALA A 230 -10.16 -3.05 20.70
CA ALA A 230 -9.78 -1.91 19.88
C ALA A 230 -9.70 -0.63 20.71
N VAL A 231 -8.57 0.06 20.67
CA VAL A 231 -8.40 1.41 21.21
C VAL A 231 -8.45 2.39 20.04
N VAL A 232 -9.51 3.18 19.95
CA VAL A 232 -9.82 4.04 18.80
C VAL A 232 -9.72 5.51 19.20
N GLY A 233 -9.23 6.36 18.29
CA GLY A 233 -9.22 7.82 18.48
C GLY A 233 -8.25 8.55 17.56
N GLU A 234 -8.26 9.88 17.61
CA GLU A 234 -7.46 10.72 16.71
C GLU A 234 -5.93 10.61 16.94
N ALA A 235 -5.14 11.15 16.01
CA ALA A 235 -3.69 11.22 16.18
C ALA A 235 -3.33 12.16 17.33
N GLY A 236 -2.40 11.76 18.21
CA GLY A 236 -2.02 12.56 19.39
C GLY A 236 -2.94 12.44 20.60
N ILE A 237 -4.07 11.72 20.50
CA ILE A 237 -5.04 11.54 21.60
C ILE A 237 -4.54 10.66 22.77
N GLY A 238 -3.41 9.98 22.59
CA GLY A 238 -2.76 9.18 23.63
C GLY A 238 -2.95 7.65 23.55
N LYS A 239 -3.42 7.09 22.42
CA LYS A 239 -3.62 5.63 22.24
C LYS A 239 -2.39 4.79 22.64
N SER A 240 -1.24 5.02 22.00
CA SER A 240 -0.02 4.26 22.27
C SER A 240 0.54 4.53 23.67
N ARG A 241 0.29 5.72 24.26
CA ARG A 241 0.65 6.02 25.65
C ARG A 241 -0.20 5.21 26.63
N LEU A 242 -1.51 5.08 26.38
CA LEU A 242 -2.41 4.25 27.18
C LEU A 242 -2.00 2.78 27.16
N VAL A 243 -1.76 2.22 25.97
CA VAL A 243 -1.34 0.82 25.81
C VAL A 243 0.05 0.58 26.41
N GLY A 244 0.99 1.52 26.22
CA GLY A 244 2.32 1.45 26.82
C GLY A 244 2.31 1.53 28.34
N GLU A 245 1.46 2.38 28.93
CA GLU A 245 1.24 2.44 30.39
C GLU A 245 0.66 1.13 30.91
N PHE A 246 -0.37 0.60 30.24
CA PHE A 246 -0.98 -0.68 30.59
C PHE A 246 0.06 -1.82 30.57
N ALA A 247 0.81 -1.97 29.48
CA ALA A 247 1.90 -2.94 29.39
C ALA A 247 2.99 -2.70 30.46
N GLY A 248 3.26 -1.44 30.80
CA GLY A 248 4.16 -1.05 31.88
C GLY A 248 3.71 -1.56 33.25
N ARG A 249 2.41 -1.49 33.57
CA ARG A 249 1.83 -2.00 34.82
C ARG A 249 1.92 -3.52 34.92
N LEU A 250 1.86 -4.22 33.79
CA LEU A 250 1.98 -5.67 33.77
C LEU A 250 3.42 -6.17 33.99
N ARG A 251 4.46 -5.31 33.91
CA ARG A 251 5.88 -5.73 34.06
C ARG A 251 6.19 -6.49 35.36
N GLN A 252 5.36 -6.35 36.40
CA GLN A 252 5.50 -7.09 37.66
C GLN A 252 4.84 -8.47 37.65
N THR A 253 4.17 -8.84 36.57
CA THR A 253 3.49 -10.14 36.38
C THR A 253 4.24 -11.01 35.38
N ALA A 254 4.23 -12.34 35.55
CA ALA A 254 4.84 -13.26 34.60
C ALA A 254 3.95 -13.38 33.35
N HIS A 255 4.35 -12.75 32.25
CA HIS A 255 3.63 -12.75 30.98
C HIS A 255 4.58 -12.47 29.81
N GLU A 256 4.13 -12.77 28.59
CA GLU A 256 4.79 -12.35 27.35
C GLU A 256 4.09 -11.11 26.78
N THR A 257 4.85 -10.10 26.35
CA THR A 257 4.30 -8.97 25.57
C THR A 257 5.00 -8.93 24.21
N VAL A 258 4.21 -8.94 23.13
CA VAL A 258 4.70 -8.77 21.76
C VAL A 258 4.02 -7.57 21.13
N VAL A 259 4.83 -6.62 20.65
CA VAL A 259 4.36 -5.42 19.96
C VAL A 259 4.65 -5.52 18.47
N PHE A 260 3.62 -5.23 17.68
CA PHE A 260 3.61 -5.17 16.22
C PHE A 260 3.30 -3.74 15.80
N GLN A 261 4.10 -3.17 14.91
CA GLN A 261 3.88 -1.84 14.37
C GLN A 261 3.40 -1.93 12.92
N CYS A 262 2.21 -1.39 12.65
CA CYS A 262 1.76 -1.19 11.27
C CYS A 262 2.38 0.11 10.74
N GLY A 263 3.06 0.01 9.59
CA GLY A 263 3.82 1.11 9.01
C GLY A 263 3.11 1.70 7.80
N ARG A 264 3.03 3.03 7.75
CA ARG A 264 2.57 3.76 6.55
C ARG A 264 3.45 3.37 5.36
N ARG A 265 2.85 3.09 4.20
CA ARG A 265 3.55 2.61 2.97
C ARG A 265 4.07 1.17 3.02
N LEU A 266 3.63 0.39 4.00
CA LEU A 266 3.85 -1.05 4.07
C LEU A 266 2.55 -1.83 3.80
N GLU A 267 1.47 -1.13 3.43
CA GLU A 267 0.15 -1.67 3.08
C GLU A 267 0.20 -2.69 1.93
N SER A 268 1.21 -2.59 1.06
CA SER A 268 1.43 -3.52 -0.04
C SER A 268 2.41 -4.66 0.31
N GLN A 269 2.77 -4.81 1.58
CA GLN A 269 3.62 -5.90 2.07
C GLN A 269 2.81 -6.82 2.98
N PRO A 270 2.42 -8.00 2.50
CA PRO A 270 1.53 -8.88 3.25
C PRO A 270 2.19 -9.38 4.53
N LEU A 271 1.44 -9.35 5.63
CA LEU A 271 1.89 -9.76 6.98
C LEU A 271 3.12 -9.02 7.48
N HIS A 272 3.39 -7.79 7.01
CA HIS A 272 4.63 -7.08 7.34
C HIS A 272 4.95 -7.07 8.84
N PRO A 273 4.04 -6.69 9.76
CA PRO A 273 4.37 -6.64 11.18
C PRO A 273 4.74 -8.02 11.76
N PHE A 274 4.11 -9.09 11.28
CA PHE A 274 4.43 -10.45 11.68
C PHE A 274 5.78 -10.92 11.11
N LEU A 275 6.09 -10.56 9.86
CA LEU A 275 7.40 -10.85 9.27
C LEU A 275 8.53 -10.13 10.03
N SER A 276 8.35 -8.85 10.38
CA SER A 276 9.31 -8.12 11.22
C SER A 276 9.46 -8.73 12.63
N PHE A 277 8.44 -9.43 13.13
CA PHE A 277 8.56 -10.21 14.36
C PHE A 277 9.43 -11.46 14.15
N LEU A 278 9.22 -12.21 13.06
CA LEU A 278 10.05 -13.38 12.74
C LEU A 278 11.51 -13.01 12.49
N GLU A 279 11.79 -11.89 11.81
CA GLU A 279 13.14 -11.39 11.54
C GLU A 279 13.92 -11.02 12.81
N ARG A 280 13.22 -10.82 13.95
CA ARG A 280 13.87 -10.65 15.27
C ARG A 280 14.24 -11.97 15.94
N LEU A 281 13.58 -13.06 15.56
CA LEU A 281 13.80 -14.39 16.11
C LEU A 281 14.77 -15.20 15.25
N VAL A 282 14.77 -14.96 13.94
CA VAL A 282 15.47 -15.78 12.94
C VAL A 282 16.18 -14.86 11.95
N GLU A 283 17.38 -15.25 11.51
CA GLU A 283 18.09 -14.53 10.46
C GLU A 283 17.26 -14.47 9.15
N PRO A 284 17.22 -13.32 8.45
CA PRO A 284 16.47 -13.18 7.21
C PRO A 284 16.89 -14.14 6.07
N SER A 285 18.12 -14.66 6.09
CA SER A 285 18.58 -15.73 5.18
C SER A 285 17.74 -16.99 5.33
N VAL A 286 17.50 -17.44 6.56
CA VAL A 286 16.74 -18.67 6.86
C VAL A 286 15.32 -18.61 6.29
N LEU A 287 14.65 -17.46 6.47
CA LEU A 287 13.30 -17.22 5.94
C LEU A 287 13.26 -17.23 4.40
N ARG A 288 14.32 -16.71 3.76
CA ARG A 288 14.43 -16.64 2.29
C ARG A 288 14.85 -17.97 1.67
N ASP A 289 15.76 -18.69 2.30
CA ASP A 289 16.30 -19.94 1.79
C ASP A 289 15.37 -21.13 2.11
N GLY A 290 14.40 -20.94 3.01
CA GLY A 290 13.45 -21.98 3.38
C GLY A 290 14.05 -23.07 4.28
N ASP A 291 15.09 -22.75 5.06
CA ASP A 291 15.74 -23.73 5.95
C ASP A 291 14.86 -24.02 7.18
N ARG A 292 14.10 -25.11 7.06
CA ARG A 292 13.16 -25.57 8.07
C ARG A 292 13.80 -25.91 9.41
N GLU A 293 14.95 -26.58 9.41
CA GLU A 293 15.58 -27.04 10.65
C GLU A 293 16.09 -25.86 11.47
N THR A 294 16.69 -24.87 10.81
CA THR A 294 17.17 -23.66 11.47
C THR A 294 16.00 -22.78 11.93
N PHE A 295 14.93 -22.67 11.14
CA PHE A 295 13.72 -21.94 11.51
C PHE A 295 13.05 -22.52 12.77
N VAL A 296 12.83 -23.84 12.80
CA VAL A 296 12.21 -24.52 13.95
C VAL A 296 13.08 -24.38 15.20
N ARG A 297 14.40 -24.55 15.09
CA ARG A 297 15.32 -24.36 16.23
C ARG A 297 15.27 -22.95 16.79
N ALA A 298 15.20 -21.93 15.94
CA ALA A 298 15.11 -20.54 16.36
C ALA A 298 13.78 -20.24 17.08
N LEU A 299 12.66 -20.77 16.59
CA LEU A 299 11.37 -20.68 17.28
C LEU A 299 11.40 -21.38 18.65
N GLN A 300 11.95 -22.60 18.72
CA GLN A 300 12.12 -23.33 19.98
C GLN A 300 12.98 -22.56 20.98
N ALA A 301 14.06 -21.91 20.55
CA ALA A 301 14.89 -21.06 21.41
C ALA A 301 14.13 -19.86 21.99
N SER A 302 13.06 -19.40 21.32
CA SER A 302 12.14 -18.36 21.84
C SER A 302 11.01 -18.91 22.73
N GLY A 303 11.01 -20.22 22.98
CA GLY A 303 9.98 -20.94 23.73
C GLY A 303 8.74 -21.26 22.90
N ARG A 304 8.80 -21.22 21.56
CA ARG A 304 7.68 -21.51 20.65
C ARG A 304 7.86 -22.89 20.03
N GLU A 305 7.12 -23.86 20.53
CA GLU A 305 7.03 -25.18 19.91
C GLU A 305 5.94 -25.17 18.83
N VAL A 306 6.33 -25.54 17.61
CA VAL A 306 5.43 -25.63 16.46
C VAL A 306 5.70 -26.91 15.70
N ASP A 307 4.66 -27.46 15.08
CA ASP A 307 4.81 -28.63 14.22
C ASP A 307 5.49 -28.29 12.89
N ALA A 308 5.87 -29.33 12.14
CA ALA A 308 6.50 -29.15 10.83
C ALA A 308 5.57 -28.49 9.80
N ALA A 309 4.25 -28.69 9.89
CA ALA A 309 3.29 -28.17 8.92
C ALA A 309 3.12 -26.65 9.04
N VAL A 310 3.17 -26.10 10.25
CA VAL A 310 3.19 -24.67 10.57
C VAL A 310 4.48 -24.03 10.06
N ALA A 311 5.63 -24.66 10.32
CA ALA A 311 6.91 -24.18 9.81
C ALA A 311 6.94 -24.17 8.28
N ASP A 312 6.51 -25.25 7.64
CA ASP A 312 6.45 -25.38 6.18
C ASP A 312 5.52 -24.34 5.55
N ALA A 313 4.40 -24.00 6.20
CA ALA A 313 3.47 -22.97 5.72
C ALA A 313 4.13 -21.58 5.69
N ILE A 314 4.79 -21.17 6.78
CA ILE A 314 5.47 -19.87 6.85
C ILE A 314 6.66 -19.81 5.90
N LEU A 315 7.50 -20.85 5.85
CA LEU A 315 8.65 -20.87 4.96
C LEU A 315 8.23 -20.90 3.49
N SER A 316 7.14 -21.58 3.15
CA SER A 316 6.58 -21.53 1.79
C SER A 316 6.11 -20.13 1.40
N PHE A 317 5.73 -19.29 2.37
CA PHE A 317 5.30 -17.91 2.18
C PHE A 317 6.46 -16.91 2.14
N THR A 318 7.53 -17.13 2.92
CA THR A 318 8.68 -16.22 3.00
C THR A 318 9.81 -16.54 2.04
N ALA A 319 9.92 -17.80 1.58
CA ALA A 319 11.02 -18.25 0.74
C ALA A 319 11.11 -17.40 -0.54
N ASP A 320 12.31 -16.94 -0.82
CA ASP A 320 12.60 -16.13 -1.99
C ASP A 320 12.61 -17.04 -3.21
N ARG A 321 11.47 -17.11 -3.92
CA ARG A 321 11.35 -17.88 -5.16
C ARG A 321 12.00 -17.18 -6.36
N SER A 322 13.03 -16.35 -6.13
CA SER A 322 13.87 -15.66 -7.12
C SER A 322 14.73 -16.58 -8.00
N LEU A 323 14.30 -17.83 -8.24
CA LEU A 323 14.62 -18.42 -9.53
C LEU A 323 13.87 -17.59 -10.58
N PRO A 324 14.43 -17.37 -11.78
CA PRO A 324 13.66 -16.92 -12.93
C PRO A 324 12.73 -18.07 -13.31
N MET A 325 11.74 -18.36 -12.47
CA MET A 325 10.55 -19.08 -12.88
C MET A 325 9.83 -18.10 -13.78
N SER A 326 10.19 -18.20 -15.07
CA SER A 326 9.41 -17.94 -16.28
C SER A 326 8.31 -16.91 -16.07
N ARG A 327 8.30 -15.82 -16.85
CA ARG A 327 7.27 -14.76 -17.05
C ARG A 327 5.79 -15.25 -17.10
N ASN A 328 5.37 -16.11 -16.19
CA ASN A 328 4.21 -17.01 -16.18
C ASN A 328 3.83 -17.22 -14.71
N ILE A 329 3.71 -16.13 -13.95
CA ILE A 329 3.13 -16.16 -12.60
C ILE A 329 1.67 -16.57 -12.75
N ARG A 330 1.37 -17.83 -12.46
CA ARG A 330 0.00 -18.36 -12.41
C ARG A 330 -0.14 -19.27 -11.22
N VAL A 331 -1.19 -19.01 -10.44
CA VAL A 331 -1.48 -19.72 -9.20
C VAL A 331 -2.38 -20.91 -9.55
N SER A 332 -2.03 -22.11 -9.09
CA SER A 332 -2.78 -23.36 -9.34
C SER A 332 -4.19 -23.36 -8.72
N ASP A 333 -4.38 -22.53 -7.69
CA ASP A 333 -5.67 -22.07 -7.15
C ASP A 333 -5.79 -20.59 -7.55
N PRO A 334 -6.65 -20.22 -8.52
CA PRO A 334 -6.78 -18.83 -8.97
C PRO A 334 -7.02 -17.86 -7.82
N SER A 335 -7.65 -18.30 -6.73
CA SER A 335 -7.94 -17.49 -5.56
C SER A 335 -6.80 -17.44 -4.54
N GLY A 336 -5.94 -18.47 -4.50
CA GLY A 336 -4.90 -18.66 -3.49
C GLY A 336 -5.41 -18.73 -2.04
N LEU A 337 -6.73 -18.83 -1.84
CA LEU A 337 -7.39 -18.67 -0.54
C LEU A 337 -7.02 -19.81 0.42
N ALA A 338 -6.84 -21.03 -0.08
CA ALA A 338 -6.46 -22.16 0.76
C ALA A 338 -5.03 -21.99 1.33
N PHE A 339 -4.10 -21.54 0.49
CA PHE A 339 -2.73 -21.25 0.92
C PHE A 339 -2.70 -20.06 1.89
N ARG A 340 -3.38 -18.95 1.54
CA ARG A 340 -3.54 -17.76 2.39
C ARG A 340 -4.06 -18.15 3.78
N ARG A 341 -5.16 -18.93 3.85
CA ARG A 341 -5.71 -19.43 5.11
C ARG A 341 -4.70 -20.27 5.88
N LYS A 342 -3.97 -21.18 5.22
CA LYS A 342 -2.93 -22.00 5.87
C LYS A 342 -1.83 -21.13 6.49
N VAL A 343 -1.41 -20.06 5.81
CA VAL A 343 -0.40 -19.11 6.32
C VAL A 343 -0.95 -18.34 7.52
N ILE A 344 -2.19 -17.85 7.46
CA ILE A 344 -2.84 -17.14 8.58
C ILE A 344 -2.97 -18.06 9.81
N GLU A 345 -3.42 -19.30 9.63
CA GLU A 345 -3.51 -20.29 10.72
C GLU A 345 -2.12 -20.59 11.31
N ALA A 346 -1.09 -20.75 10.48
CA ALA A 346 0.27 -20.98 10.93
C ALA A 346 0.84 -19.78 11.71
N ALA A 347 0.62 -18.57 11.22
CA ALA A 347 1.03 -17.34 11.91
C ALA A 347 0.32 -17.18 13.26
N ALA A 348 -0.99 -17.41 13.30
CA ALA A 348 -1.76 -17.42 14.54
C ALA A 348 -1.25 -18.52 15.50
N GLY A 349 -0.96 -19.71 15.00
CA GLY A 349 -0.39 -20.81 15.78
C GLY A 349 0.95 -20.44 16.42
N ILE A 350 1.86 -19.82 15.67
CA ILE A 350 3.15 -19.33 16.21
C ILE A 350 2.94 -18.30 17.31
N LEU A 351 2.00 -17.37 17.15
CA LEU A 351 1.77 -16.31 18.13
C LEU A 351 1.06 -16.80 19.40
N THR A 352 0.22 -17.83 19.28
CA THR A 352 -0.60 -18.35 20.37
C THR A 352 -0.02 -19.57 21.10
N CYS A 353 0.96 -20.28 20.53
CA CYS A 353 1.44 -21.55 21.08
C CYS A 353 1.99 -21.46 22.52
N LYS A 354 2.53 -20.29 22.92
CA LYS A 354 3.04 -20.06 24.28
C LYS A 354 1.94 -19.75 25.29
N ALA A 355 0.79 -19.28 24.84
CA ALA A 355 -0.24 -18.74 25.71
C ALA A 355 -0.67 -19.71 26.82
N PRO A 356 -0.92 -21.01 26.56
CA PRO A 356 -1.33 -21.94 27.61
C PRO A 356 -0.35 -22.04 28.79
N ALA A 357 0.95 -21.82 28.56
CA ALA A 357 1.99 -21.86 29.60
C ALA A 357 2.31 -20.47 30.18
N VAL A 358 2.25 -19.42 29.34
CA VAL A 358 2.58 -18.05 29.71
C VAL A 358 1.52 -17.11 29.12
N PRO A 359 0.72 -16.42 29.96
CA PRO A 359 -0.25 -15.44 29.47
C PRO A 359 0.40 -14.43 28.52
N THR A 360 -0.27 -14.13 27.41
CA THR A 360 0.34 -13.37 26.30
C THR A 360 -0.47 -12.12 25.96
N LEU A 361 0.20 -10.96 25.93
CA LEU A 361 -0.32 -9.69 25.45
C LEU A 361 0.23 -9.41 24.04
N LEU A 362 -0.66 -9.37 23.05
CA LEU A 362 -0.32 -9.02 21.67
C LEU A 362 -0.83 -7.61 21.36
N ILE A 363 0.07 -6.69 21.03
CA ILE A 363 -0.26 -5.29 20.74
C ILE A 363 -0.01 -5.01 19.27
N PHE A 364 -1.04 -4.58 18.54
CA PHE A 364 -0.95 -4.11 17.15
C PHE A 364 -1.15 -2.59 17.11
N GLU A 365 -0.08 -1.84 16.92
CA GLU A 365 -0.11 -0.38 16.83
C GLU A 365 -0.45 0.08 15.41
N ASP A 366 -1.25 1.14 15.33
CA ASP A 366 -1.59 1.85 14.09
C ASP A 366 -2.27 0.98 13.01
N VAL A 367 -3.17 0.07 13.39
CA VAL A 367 -3.84 -0.92 12.50
C VAL A 367 -4.61 -0.29 11.34
N HIS A 368 -4.96 0.99 11.40
CA HIS A 368 -5.44 1.70 10.21
C HIS A 368 -4.53 1.55 8.98
N TRP A 369 -3.21 1.36 9.15
CA TRP A 369 -2.22 1.14 8.08
C TRP A 369 -1.87 -0.34 7.86
N ALA A 370 -2.58 -1.28 8.49
CA ALA A 370 -2.35 -2.71 8.29
C ALA A 370 -2.74 -3.16 6.87
N ASP A 371 -1.97 -4.09 6.31
CA ASP A 371 -2.36 -4.84 5.12
C ASP A 371 -3.51 -5.82 5.42
N ASP A 372 -4.18 -6.31 4.38
CA ASP A 372 -5.38 -7.14 4.53
C ASP A 372 -5.05 -8.49 5.16
N MET A 373 -3.89 -9.11 4.86
CA MET A 373 -3.46 -10.34 5.55
C MET A 373 -3.23 -10.11 7.05
N THR A 374 -2.65 -8.98 7.44
CA THR A 374 -2.48 -8.63 8.85
C THR A 374 -3.83 -8.45 9.54
N LEU A 375 -4.81 -7.83 8.89
CA LEU A 375 -6.18 -7.73 9.42
C LEU A 375 -6.82 -9.11 9.60
N GLU A 376 -6.67 -10.02 8.62
CA GLU A 376 -7.12 -11.41 8.74
C GLU A 376 -6.45 -12.15 9.90
N LEU A 377 -5.14 -11.93 10.11
CA LEU A 377 -4.41 -12.50 11.24
C LEU A 377 -4.96 -11.97 12.57
N ILE A 378 -5.22 -10.65 12.69
CA ILE A 378 -5.81 -10.05 13.90
C ILE A 378 -7.20 -10.62 14.17
N ASP A 379 -8.04 -10.75 13.14
CA ASP A 379 -9.37 -11.36 13.27
C ASP A 379 -9.31 -12.83 13.69
N ARG A 380 -8.34 -13.58 13.15
CA ARG A 380 -8.11 -14.97 13.54
C ARG A 380 -7.65 -15.08 15.00
N LEU A 381 -6.72 -14.23 15.43
CA LEU A 381 -6.27 -14.17 16.83
C LEU A 381 -7.42 -13.81 17.77
N GLY A 382 -8.27 -12.86 17.40
CA GLY A 382 -9.47 -12.51 18.18
C GLY A 382 -10.44 -13.69 18.33
N SER A 383 -10.63 -14.46 17.26
CA SER A 383 -11.46 -15.67 17.28
C SER A 383 -10.90 -16.78 18.17
N LEU A 384 -9.57 -16.90 18.27
CA LEU A 384 -8.89 -17.88 19.12
C LEU A 384 -8.80 -17.43 20.60
N ALA A 385 -8.79 -16.12 20.85
CA ALA A 385 -8.57 -15.56 22.18
C ALA A 385 -9.61 -16.03 23.20
N GLY A 386 -10.85 -16.28 22.80
CA GLY A 386 -11.95 -16.67 23.71
C GLY A 386 -11.73 -17.97 24.51
N GLY A 387 -10.74 -18.80 24.12
CA GLY A 387 -10.37 -20.02 24.85
C GLY A 387 -8.90 -20.08 25.29
N LEU A 388 -8.18 -18.97 25.23
CA LEU A 388 -6.74 -18.90 25.54
C LEU A 388 -6.45 -17.73 26.50
N PRO A 389 -5.38 -17.80 27.30
CA PRO A 389 -4.97 -16.68 28.14
C PRO A 389 -4.20 -15.63 27.34
N ILE A 390 -4.89 -15.05 26.35
CA ILE A 390 -4.37 -14.05 25.43
C ILE A 390 -5.23 -12.80 25.49
N LEU A 391 -4.59 -11.63 25.56
CA LEU A 391 -5.22 -10.36 25.29
C LEU A 391 -4.61 -9.77 24.02
N VAL A 392 -5.45 -9.49 23.02
CA VAL A 392 -5.03 -8.79 21.80
C VAL A 392 -5.54 -7.35 21.90
N VAL A 393 -4.64 -6.39 21.74
CA VAL A 393 -4.98 -4.96 21.76
C VAL A 393 -4.53 -4.34 20.45
N GLN A 394 -5.45 -3.70 19.74
CA GLN A 394 -5.11 -2.90 18.56
C GLN A 394 -5.31 -1.41 18.81
N THR A 395 -4.46 -0.56 18.24
CA THR A 395 -4.68 0.89 18.19
C THR A 395 -5.01 1.32 16.77
N SER A 396 -6.01 2.19 16.59
CA SER A 396 -6.42 2.65 15.26
C SER A 396 -7.14 4.01 15.32
N ARG A 397 -7.32 4.66 14.16
CA ARG A 397 -8.19 5.85 14.05
C ARG A 397 -9.66 5.48 13.93
N LEU A 398 -9.95 4.32 13.38
CA LEU A 398 -11.29 3.77 13.18
C LEU A 398 -11.24 2.26 13.44
N ARG A 399 -12.34 1.64 13.84
CA ARG A 399 -12.44 0.19 13.90
C ARG A 399 -12.19 -0.44 12.52
N ARG A 400 -11.31 -1.44 12.46
CA ARG A 400 -10.94 -2.15 11.22
C ARG A 400 -11.24 -3.64 11.26
N SER A 401 -10.99 -4.30 12.40
CA SER A 401 -11.22 -5.73 12.59
C SER A 401 -12.67 -6.05 12.99
N LEU A 402 -13.18 -7.16 12.45
CA LEU A 402 -14.55 -7.63 12.69
C LEU A 402 -14.66 -8.41 14.00
N ALA A 403 -13.59 -9.11 14.41
CA ALA A 403 -13.55 -9.92 15.63
C ALA A 403 -13.43 -9.13 16.95
N VAL A 404 -13.44 -7.79 16.88
CA VAL A 404 -13.34 -6.93 18.07
C VAL A 404 -14.51 -7.18 19.02
N ALA A 405 -14.19 -7.60 20.24
CA ALA A 405 -15.16 -7.85 21.31
C ALA A 405 -15.50 -6.58 22.08
N THR A 406 -14.55 -5.66 22.24
CA THR A 406 -14.74 -4.40 22.98
C THR A 406 -13.98 -3.27 22.30
N GLU A 407 -14.63 -2.12 22.21
CA GLU A 407 -14.04 -0.88 21.68
C GLU A 407 -13.93 0.16 22.79
N ILE A 408 -12.73 0.72 22.94
CA ILE A 408 -12.41 1.82 23.86
C ILE A 408 -12.13 3.05 22.99
N GLU A 409 -13.12 3.93 22.88
CA GLU A 409 -12.98 5.20 22.18
C GLU A 409 -12.36 6.26 23.10
N LEU A 410 -11.26 6.86 22.67
CA LEU A 410 -10.56 7.90 23.42
C LEU A 410 -11.05 9.29 23.00
N SER A 411 -11.72 9.98 23.92
CA SER A 411 -12.02 11.40 23.80
C SER A 411 -10.85 12.28 24.24
N GLY A 412 -10.95 13.60 24.06
CA GLY A 412 -10.06 14.58 24.70
C GLY A 412 -10.04 14.41 26.23
N LEU A 413 -8.92 14.80 26.85
CA LEU A 413 -8.78 14.82 28.30
C LEU A 413 -9.75 15.83 28.93
N SER A 414 -10.29 15.47 30.10
CA SER A 414 -11.08 16.40 30.89
C SER A 414 -10.24 17.61 31.35
N SER A 415 -10.90 18.72 31.68
CA SER A 415 -10.25 19.92 32.20
C SER A 415 -9.39 19.66 33.44
N ALA A 416 -9.83 18.77 34.33
CA ALA A 416 -9.05 18.35 35.49
C ALA A 416 -7.78 17.59 35.08
N ALA A 417 -7.90 16.65 34.13
CA ALA A 417 -6.79 15.85 33.65
C ALA A 417 -5.73 16.67 32.88
N VAL A 418 -6.15 17.68 32.10
CA VAL A 418 -5.22 18.62 31.45
C VAL A 418 -4.46 19.45 32.48
N ARG A 419 -5.16 19.95 33.52
CA ARG A 419 -4.51 20.68 34.62
C ARG A 419 -3.47 19.82 35.34
N ASP A 420 -3.80 18.56 35.64
CA ASP A 420 -2.88 17.61 36.26
C ASP A 420 -1.69 17.29 35.36
N LEU A 421 -1.91 17.13 34.05
CA LEU A 421 -0.85 16.92 33.07
C LEU A 421 0.12 18.12 33.05
N VAL A 422 -0.40 19.34 32.92
CA VAL A 422 0.40 20.57 32.91
C VAL A 422 1.19 20.73 34.22
N ALA A 423 0.55 20.51 35.38
CA ALA A 423 1.22 20.58 36.67
C ALA A 423 2.35 19.55 36.80
N SER A 424 2.15 18.33 36.28
CA SER A 424 3.19 17.30 36.28
C SER A 424 4.42 17.72 35.45
N ILE A 425 4.20 18.47 34.37
CA ILE A 425 5.26 19.02 33.52
C ILE A 425 6.07 20.09 34.24
N TRP A 426 5.36 20.95 34.97
CA TRP A 426 5.92 22.11 35.64
C TRP A 426 6.82 21.78 36.84
N ARG A 427 6.69 20.58 37.43
CA ARG A 427 7.31 20.12 38.70
C ARG A 427 6.89 20.92 39.94
N GLU A 428 6.70 22.24 39.83
CA GLU A 428 6.06 23.15 40.79
C GLU A 428 4.63 23.52 40.34
N HIS A 429 4.04 24.60 40.88
CA HIS A 429 2.76 25.10 40.39
C HIS A 429 2.94 25.97 39.13
N PRO A 430 2.21 25.68 38.03
CA PRO A 430 2.19 26.58 36.88
C PRO A 430 1.59 27.94 37.30
N PRO A 431 1.92 29.04 36.59
CA PRO A 431 1.31 30.35 36.84
C PRO A 431 -0.22 30.27 36.90
N PRO A 432 -0.89 30.98 37.83
CA PRO A 432 -2.34 30.95 37.97
C PRO A 432 -3.03 31.26 36.64
N GLY A 433 -3.92 30.37 36.18
CA GLY A 433 -4.66 30.50 34.92
C GLY A 433 -3.95 29.93 33.67
N LEU A 434 -2.66 29.58 33.73
CA LEU A 434 -1.94 29.08 32.56
C LEU A 434 -2.48 27.71 32.11
N SER A 435 -2.82 26.84 33.05
CA SER A 435 -3.36 25.51 32.72
C SER A 435 -4.73 25.60 32.04
N ASP A 436 -5.57 26.57 32.44
CA ASP A 436 -6.87 26.83 31.79
C ASP A 436 -6.66 27.41 30.39
N PHE A 437 -5.67 28.30 30.22
CA PHE A 437 -5.30 28.80 28.90
C PHE A 437 -4.79 27.69 27.97
N ILE A 438 -3.91 26.80 28.46
CA ILE A 438 -3.43 25.65 27.67
C ILE A 438 -4.59 24.73 27.29
N LEU A 439 -5.54 24.51 28.21
CA LEU A 439 -6.75 23.74 27.92
C LEU A 439 -7.56 24.35 26.77
N ASP A 440 -7.80 25.67 26.80
CA ASP A 440 -8.52 26.38 25.73
C ASP A 440 -7.81 26.30 24.37
N GLN A 441 -6.47 26.20 24.35
CA GLN A 441 -5.71 26.06 23.11
C GLN A 441 -5.72 24.63 22.57
N CYS A 442 -5.69 23.62 23.45
CA CYS A 442 -5.51 22.22 23.05
C CYS A 442 -6.82 21.44 22.87
N ASP A 443 -7.94 21.97 23.35
CA ASP A 443 -9.26 21.32 23.37
C ASP A 443 -9.19 19.89 23.95
N GLY A 444 -8.41 19.73 25.01
CA GLY A 444 -8.20 18.44 25.68
C GLY A 444 -7.23 17.47 24.98
N MET A 445 -6.60 17.84 23.86
CA MET A 445 -5.68 16.94 23.17
C MET A 445 -4.33 16.81 23.91
N PRO A 446 -3.98 15.62 24.45
CA PRO A 446 -2.84 15.47 25.37
C PRO A 446 -1.50 15.90 24.79
N LEU A 447 -1.18 15.49 23.56
CA LEU A 447 0.10 15.81 22.93
C LEU A 447 0.27 17.33 22.75
N TYR A 448 -0.80 18.05 22.42
CA TYR A 448 -0.75 19.50 22.29
C TYR A 448 -0.67 20.20 23.64
N ALA A 449 -1.40 19.72 24.65
CA ALA A 449 -1.27 20.20 26.02
C ALA A 449 0.17 20.04 26.55
N GLU A 450 0.80 18.88 26.28
CA GLU A 450 2.17 18.57 26.69
C GLU A 450 3.18 19.49 26.00
N GLU A 451 3.11 19.62 24.68
CA GLU A 451 4.04 20.49 23.93
C GLU A 451 3.83 21.98 24.25
N LEU A 452 2.61 22.43 24.53
CA LEU A 452 2.35 23.80 25.01
C LEU A 452 2.94 24.03 26.41
N ALA A 453 2.79 23.07 27.32
CA ALA A 453 3.37 23.16 28.65
C ALA A 453 4.90 23.26 28.57
N TYR A 454 5.56 22.44 27.75
CA TYR A 454 7.00 22.55 27.52
C TYR A 454 7.39 23.88 26.85
N PHE A 455 6.62 24.34 25.87
CA PHE A 455 6.85 25.62 25.19
C PHE A 455 6.86 26.80 26.17
N PHE A 456 5.91 26.84 27.11
CA PHE A 456 5.86 27.88 28.14
C PHE A 456 6.90 27.68 29.23
N GLN A 457 7.16 26.45 29.66
CA GLN A 457 8.16 26.17 30.70
C GLN A 457 9.55 26.65 30.30
N GLY A 458 9.91 26.53 29.01
CA GLY A 458 11.21 26.99 28.49
C GLY A 458 11.32 28.49 28.22
N ARG A 459 10.28 29.28 28.51
CA ARG A 459 10.25 30.75 28.29
C ARG A 459 9.96 31.53 29.57
N GLN A 460 10.47 31.03 30.69
CA GLN A 460 10.42 31.74 31.98
C GLN A 460 11.35 32.97 31.97
N PRO A 461 11.00 34.08 32.65
CA PRO A 461 9.78 34.28 33.43
C PRO A 461 8.54 34.55 32.55
N LEU A 462 7.43 33.88 32.86
CA LEU A 462 6.17 34.06 32.13
C LEU A 462 5.35 35.24 32.65
N GLY A 463 4.54 35.83 31.76
CA GLY A 463 3.50 36.80 32.13
C GLY A 463 2.44 36.21 33.08
N LYS A 464 1.66 37.08 33.72
CA LYS A 464 0.56 36.71 34.64
C LYS A 464 -0.83 36.83 34.01
N SER A 465 -0.91 37.13 32.72
CA SER A 465 -2.18 37.40 32.03
C SER A 465 -2.38 36.60 30.73
N LEU A 466 -3.64 36.34 30.39
CA LEU A 466 -4.06 35.75 29.11
C LEU A 466 -3.47 36.47 27.90
N SER A 467 -3.44 37.80 27.91
CA SER A 467 -2.89 38.62 26.82
C SER A 467 -1.40 38.39 26.60
N GLU A 468 -0.63 38.15 27.67
CA GLU A 468 0.81 37.88 27.60
C GLU A 468 1.08 36.46 27.08
N TRP A 469 0.32 35.44 27.50
CA TRP A 469 0.47 34.09 26.96
C TRP A 469 0.05 33.99 25.49
N GLN A 470 -1.03 34.67 25.10
CA GLN A 470 -1.39 34.82 23.69
C GLN A 470 -0.34 35.62 22.90
N CYS A 471 0.43 36.48 23.55
CA CYS A 471 1.57 37.14 22.91
C CYS A 471 2.68 36.12 22.66
N LEU A 472 3.08 35.35 23.66
CA LEU A 472 4.12 34.33 23.53
C LEU A 472 3.81 33.29 22.43
N LEU A 473 2.56 32.83 22.29
CA LEU A 473 2.20 31.94 21.17
C LEU A 473 2.32 32.64 19.82
N ARG A 474 1.89 33.90 19.71
CA ARG A 474 2.03 34.69 18.46
C ARG A 474 3.50 35.00 18.15
N ASP A 475 4.32 35.28 19.16
CA ASP A 475 5.74 35.57 19.05
C ASP A 475 6.51 34.32 18.58
N GLY A 476 6.10 33.14 19.06
CA GLY A 476 6.61 31.85 18.59
C GLY A 476 6.00 31.36 17.27
N SER A 477 5.13 32.13 16.61
CA SER A 477 4.34 31.69 15.44
C SER A 477 3.57 30.38 15.66
N VAL A 478 3.17 30.09 16.91
CA VAL A 478 2.47 28.87 17.29
C VAL A 478 0.96 29.04 17.11
N THR A 479 0.42 28.39 16.07
CA THR A 479 -1.03 28.32 15.83
C THR A 479 -1.56 26.89 15.83
N SER A 480 -0.67 25.91 15.81
CA SER A 480 -0.98 24.49 15.74
C SER A 480 0.10 23.65 16.42
N LEU A 481 -0.21 22.37 16.69
CA LEU A 481 0.79 21.39 17.15
C LEU A 481 1.96 21.24 16.16
N ASN A 482 1.71 21.34 14.85
CA ASN A 482 2.78 21.25 13.84
C ASN A 482 3.76 22.44 13.95
N ASP A 483 3.29 23.62 14.34
CA ASP A 483 4.16 24.77 14.56
C ASP A 483 5.06 24.56 15.78
N LEU A 484 4.50 24.00 16.88
CA LEU A 484 5.29 23.62 18.06
C LEU A 484 6.38 22.61 17.74
N LEU A 485 6.03 21.54 17.02
CA LEU A 485 6.99 20.51 16.62
C LEU A 485 8.05 21.06 15.65
N SER A 486 7.66 21.99 14.78
CA SER A 486 8.60 22.68 13.89
C SER A 486 9.54 23.61 14.65
N ALA A 487 9.05 24.34 15.65
CA ALA A 487 9.84 25.20 16.51
C ALA A 487 10.81 24.37 17.36
N LYS A 488 10.34 23.27 17.96
CA LYS A 488 11.15 22.31 18.71
C LYS A 488 12.27 21.71 17.84
N LEU A 489 11.94 21.34 16.60
CA LEU A 489 12.93 20.88 15.64
C LEU A 489 13.95 21.97 15.30
N ALA A 490 13.53 23.22 15.13
CA ALA A 490 14.42 24.35 14.86
C ALA A 490 15.40 24.62 16.02
N ALA A 491 14.96 24.50 17.27
CA ALA A 491 15.79 24.67 18.46
C ALA A 491 16.94 23.63 18.59
N THR A 492 16.90 22.55 17.81
CA THR A 492 17.96 21.52 17.81
C THR A 492 19.23 21.90 17.03
N GLY A 493 19.25 23.03 16.34
CA GLY A 493 20.44 23.52 15.63
C GLY A 493 20.90 22.58 14.52
N SER A 494 22.17 22.15 14.54
CA SER A 494 22.77 21.25 13.53
C SER A 494 22.01 19.93 13.39
N ALA A 495 21.47 19.42 14.50
CA ALA A 495 20.77 18.14 14.55
C ALA A 495 19.46 18.12 13.74
N ARG A 496 18.90 19.30 13.46
CA ARG A 496 17.75 19.47 12.55
C ARG A 496 18.00 18.83 11.19
N ARG A 497 19.20 18.98 10.64
CA ARG A 497 19.55 18.42 9.32
C ARG A 497 19.50 16.90 9.32
N VAL A 498 19.96 16.28 10.42
CA VAL A 498 19.90 14.83 10.60
C VAL A 498 18.45 14.36 10.63
N ALA A 499 17.58 15.03 11.40
CA ALA A 499 16.16 14.73 11.43
C ALA A 499 15.47 14.94 10.06
N GLN A 500 15.80 16.01 9.33
CA GLN A 500 15.27 16.25 7.99
C GLN A 500 15.62 15.12 7.02
N ILE A 501 16.87 14.67 6.97
CA ILE A 501 17.28 13.56 6.09
C ILE A 501 16.66 12.24 6.54
N ALA A 502 16.65 11.97 7.85
CA ALA A 502 16.01 10.78 8.42
C ALA A 502 14.51 10.70 8.08
N SER A 503 13.82 11.85 8.07
CA SER A 503 12.38 11.92 7.74
C SER A 503 12.04 11.44 6.33
N VAL A 504 13.01 11.50 5.40
CA VAL A 504 12.90 11.02 4.00
C VAL A 504 13.07 9.51 3.91
N ILE A 505 13.88 8.91 4.79
CA ILE A 505 14.03 7.44 4.89
C ILE A 505 12.70 6.83 5.35
N GLY A 506 12.17 7.32 6.47
CA GLY A 506 10.93 6.79 7.06
C GLY A 506 10.76 7.18 8.53
N ARG A 507 9.68 6.68 9.15
CA ARG A 507 9.45 6.83 10.61
C ARG A 507 10.52 6.10 11.40
N GLU A 508 10.95 4.92 10.93
CA GLU A 508 12.11 4.19 11.42
C GLU A 508 13.22 4.27 10.37
N PHE A 509 14.47 4.40 10.83
CA PHE A 509 15.64 4.49 9.95
C PHE A 509 16.87 3.87 10.60
N ASN A 510 17.67 3.19 9.78
CA ASN A 510 18.96 2.64 10.20
C ASN A 510 20.06 3.70 10.09
N ILE A 511 20.94 3.74 11.09
CA ILE A 511 22.00 4.75 11.13
C ILE A 511 23.01 4.63 9.98
N SER A 512 23.22 3.43 9.44
CA SER A 512 24.15 3.20 8.31
C SER A 512 23.66 3.87 7.02
N LEU A 513 22.35 3.82 6.75
CA LEU A 513 21.76 4.51 5.61
C LEU A 513 21.79 6.03 5.81
N LEU A 514 21.52 6.49 7.04
CA LEU A 514 21.59 7.91 7.38
C LEU A 514 23.01 8.49 7.19
N ILE A 515 24.06 7.79 7.64
CA ILE A 515 25.46 8.19 7.39
C ILE A 515 25.75 8.28 5.90
N TYR A 516 25.30 7.29 5.13
CA TYR A 516 25.49 7.26 3.68
C TYR A 516 24.89 8.52 3.01
N LEU A 517 23.73 8.99 3.47
CA LEU A 517 23.11 10.21 2.95
C LEU A 517 23.81 11.49 3.42
N LEU A 518 24.40 11.47 4.62
CA LEU A 518 25.16 12.56 5.24
C LEU A 518 26.63 12.64 4.80
N GLU A 519 27.02 11.93 3.73
CA GLU A 519 28.38 11.82 3.18
C GLU A 519 29.28 13.05 3.44
N GLY A 520 30.46 12.80 4.02
CA GLY A 520 31.44 13.84 4.37
C GLY A 520 31.29 14.44 5.78
N VAL A 521 30.31 13.98 6.57
CA VAL A 521 30.18 14.28 8.00
C VAL A 521 30.83 13.17 8.83
N SER A 522 31.59 13.54 9.87
CA SER A 522 32.25 12.55 10.74
C SER A 522 31.22 11.78 11.57
N ARG A 523 31.47 10.48 11.81
CA ARG A 523 30.58 9.63 12.61
C ARG A 523 30.27 10.23 13.98
N ARG A 524 31.28 10.79 14.66
CA ARG A 524 31.14 11.46 15.96
C ARG A 524 30.16 12.63 15.92
N SER A 525 30.14 13.41 14.82
CA SER A 525 29.19 14.50 14.65
C SER A 525 27.76 13.98 14.52
N VAL A 526 27.56 12.91 13.76
CA VAL A 526 26.24 12.29 13.59
C VAL A 526 25.74 11.72 14.92
N ASP A 527 26.61 11.06 15.69
CA ASP A 527 26.25 10.53 17.01
C ASP A 527 25.85 11.65 17.99
N ALA A 528 26.57 12.78 18.01
CA ALA A 528 26.22 13.93 18.83
C ALA A 528 24.86 14.57 18.44
N ASP A 529 24.59 14.68 17.13
CA ASP A 529 23.29 15.16 16.64
C ASP A 529 22.16 14.19 17.01
N ILE A 530 22.40 12.87 16.92
CA ILE A 530 21.43 11.83 17.34
C ILE A 530 21.17 11.92 18.84
N ASP A 531 22.20 12.07 19.68
CA ASP A 531 22.05 12.22 21.13
C ASP A 531 21.24 13.47 21.48
N ARG A 532 21.43 14.57 20.74
CA ARG A 532 20.61 15.78 20.88
C ARG A 532 19.15 15.54 20.49
N LEU A 533 18.88 14.85 19.38
CA LEU A 533 17.51 14.51 18.98
C LEU A 533 16.82 13.57 20.00
N LEU A 534 17.59 12.68 20.65
CA LEU A 534 17.12 11.83 21.73
C LEU A 534 16.79 12.64 22.99
N SER A 535 17.66 13.58 23.39
CA SER A 535 17.45 14.40 24.59
C SER A 535 16.24 15.33 24.45
N GLU A 536 16.03 15.89 23.26
CA GLU A 536 14.87 16.72 22.92
C GLU A 536 13.59 15.90 22.70
N GLY A 537 13.68 14.56 22.72
CA GLY A 537 12.53 13.67 22.57
C GLY A 537 11.89 13.66 21.18
N ILE A 538 12.64 14.07 20.15
CA ILE A 538 12.19 14.05 18.75
C ILE A 538 12.25 12.62 18.19
N ILE A 539 13.32 11.90 18.52
CA ILE A 539 13.51 10.49 18.17
C ILE A 539 13.70 9.64 19.42
N GLU A 540 13.57 8.33 19.24
CA GLU A 540 13.88 7.31 20.23
C GLU A 540 14.61 6.13 19.58
N ARG A 541 15.24 5.29 20.40
CA ARG A 541 15.90 4.07 19.91
C ARG A 541 14.82 3.06 19.53
N SER A 542 14.93 2.46 18.34
CA SER A 542 14.03 1.39 17.94
C SER A 542 14.28 0.17 18.83
N SER A 543 13.21 -0.39 19.40
CA SER A 543 13.26 -1.68 20.10
C SER A 543 13.27 -2.87 19.14
N ALA A 544 12.99 -2.64 17.85
CA ALA A 544 12.87 -3.68 16.85
C ALA A 544 14.22 -4.09 16.26
N THR A 545 15.11 -3.10 16.01
CA THR A 545 16.38 -3.34 15.30
C THR A 545 17.54 -2.63 15.99
N GLN A 546 18.60 -3.36 16.31
CA GLN A 546 19.83 -2.75 16.84
C GLN A 546 20.43 -1.75 15.84
N GLY A 547 20.79 -0.56 16.32
CA GLY A 547 21.36 0.51 15.49
C GLY A 547 20.32 1.28 14.64
N SER A 548 19.03 1.05 14.85
CA SER A 548 17.94 1.83 14.25
C SER A 548 17.31 2.79 15.25
N PHE A 549 16.76 3.88 14.72
CA PHE A 549 16.07 4.92 15.47
C PHE A 549 14.70 5.16 14.84
N GLN A 550 13.76 5.69 15.62
CA GLN A 550 12.45 6.07 15.12
C GLN A 550 12.02 7.44 15.63
N PHE A 551 11.21 8.16 14.84
CA PHE A 551 10.55 9.36 15.31
C PHE A 551 9.53 9.01 16.39
N ARG A 552 9.61 9.67 17.55
CA ARG A 552 8.68 9.44 18.66
C ARG A 552 7.22 9.63 18.22
N HIS A 553 6.98 10.68 17.42
CA HIS A 553 5.66 10.99 16.86
C HIS A 553 5.71 11.12 15.34
N VAL A 554 4.68 10.60 14.65
CA VAL A 554 4.53 10.74 13.19
C VAL A 554 4.53 12.22 12.78
N LEU A 555 3.88 13.08 13.58
CA LEU A 555 3.85 14.52 13.33
C LEU A 555 5.24 15.18 13.38
N ALA A 556 6.17 14.67 14.20
CA ALA A 556 7.54 15.18 14.24
C ALA A 556 8.30 14.84 12.95
N GLN A 557 8.10 13.62 12.43
CA GLN A 557 8.60 13.24 11.11
C GLN A 557 8.00 14.14 10.01
N GLU A 558 6.69 14.40 10.05
CA GLU A 558 6.00 15.23 9.07
C GLU A 558 6.46 16.69 9.11
N ALA A 559 6.71 17.26 10.29
CA ALA A 559 7.30 18.58 10.45
C ALA A 559 8.72 18.64 9.85
N ALA A 560 9.56 17.64 10.16
CA ALA A 560 10.91 17.54 9.60
C ALA A 560 10.89 17.42 8.06
N TYR A 561 10.07 16.50 7.52
CA TYR A 561 9.91 16.31 6.07
C TYR A 561 9.32 17.56 5.41
N GLY A 562 8.31 18.16 6.05
CA GLY A 562 7.60 19.38 5.66
C GLY A 562 8.52 20.59 5.49
N SER A 563 9.57 20.68 6.32
CA SER A 563 10.53 21.79 6.30
C SER A 563 11.50 21.77 5.10
N LEU A 564 11.65 20.65 4.40
CA LEU A 564 12.50 20.54 3.20
C LEU A 564 11.83 21.14 1.96
N LEU A 565 12.61 21.80 1.09
CA LEU A 565 12.19 22.18 -0.27
C LEU A 565 11.86 20.93 -1.09
N LYS A 566 10.94 21.06 -2.06
CA LYS A 566 10.60 19.95 -2.98
C LYS A 566 11.83 19.46 -3.76
N SER A 567 12.74 20.36 -4.15
CA SER A 567 13.99 20.04 -4.84
C SER A 567 14.92 19.18 -3.97
N ASP A 568 15.07 19.52 -2.70
CA ASP A 568 15.93 18.81 -1.76
C ASP A 568 15.35 17.43 -1.40
N ARG A 569 14.04 17.33 -1.18
CA ARG A 569 13.36 16.04 -1.01
C ARG A 569 13.63 15.12 -2.20
N ARG A 570 13.40 15.62 -3.42
CA ARG A 570 13.64 14.87 -4.66
C ARG A 570 15.09 14.41 -4.77
N ARG A 571 16.06 15.23 -4.35
CA ARG A 571 17.50 14.89 -4.35
C ARG A 571 17.83 13.79 -3.35
N ILE A 572 17.28 13.85 -2.13
CA ILE A 572 17.49 12.81 -1.12
C ILE A 572 16.84 11.50 -1.57
N HIS A 573 15.59 11.54 -2.05
CA HIS A 573 14.90 10.38 -2.63
C HIS A 573 15.70 9.77 -3.78
N ARG A 574 16.22 10.59 -4.68
CA ARG A 574 17.06 10.13 -5.79
C ARG A 574 18.31 9.42 -5.30
N ARG A 575 18.98 9.94 -4.28
CA ARG A 575 20.19 9.32 -3.73
C ARG A 575 19.89 7.97 -3.07
N ILE A 576 18.75 7.83 -2.39
CA ILE A 576 18.29 6.55 -1.86
C ILE A 576 17.98 5.60 -3.03
N ALA A 577 17.24 6.05 -4.03
CA ALA A 577 16.87 5.27 -5.21
C ALA A 577 18.10 4.79 -6.00
N ASP A 578 19.08 5.65 -6.28
CA ASP A 578 20.31 5.31 -7.00
C ASP A 578 21.08 4.18 -6.27
N ARG A 579 21.10 4.20 -4.95
CA ARG A 579 21.68 3.10 -4.15
C ARG A 579 20.87 1.81 -4.30
N LEU A 580 19.55 1.87 -4.14
CA LEU A 580 18.69 0.68 -4.26
C LEU A 580 18.72 0.05 -5.65
N ILE A 581 18.86 0.85 -6.71
CA ILE A 581 18.95 0.38 -8.11
C ILE A 581 20.25 -0.39 -8.36
N THR A 582 21.33 -0.03 -7.67
CA THR A 582 22.66 -0.64 -7.87
C THR A 582 22.92 -1.85 -6.98
N GLU A 583 22.09 -2.06 -5.96
CA GLU A 583 22.16 -3.24 -5.08
C GLU A 583 21.63 -4.50 -5.81
N ALA A 584 22.43 -5.56 -5.86
CA ALA A 584 22.00 -6.83 -6.46
C ALA A 584 20.79 -7.45 -5.73
N LYS A 585 20.71 -7.23 -4.42
CA LYS A 585 19.54 -7.48 -3.57
C LYS A 585 19.27 -6.18 -2.80
N PRO A 586 18.21 -5.43 -3.14
CA PRO A 586 17.91 -4.17 -2.47
C PRO A 586 17.80 -4.35 -0.95
N SER A 587 18.44 -3.45 -0.22
CA SER A 587 18.43 -3.38 1.25
C SER A 587 17.09 -2.97 1.83
N LEU A 588 16.18 -2.45 0.98
CA LEU A 588 14.80 -2.12 1.33
C LEU A 588 13.84 -2.94 0.46
N PRO A 589 12.64 -3.29 0.97
CA PRO A 589 11.60 -3.94 0.18
C PRO A 589 11.26 -3.21 -1.12
N ALA A 590 10.89 -3.95 -2.17
CA ALA A 590 10.59 -3.42 -3.50
C ALA A 590 9.51 -2.32 -3.47
N ALA A 591 8.48 -2.44 -2.62
CA ALA A 591 7.45 -1.41 -2.46
C ALA A 591 8.03 -0.06 -1.97
N ILE A 592 8.98 -0.11 -1.02
CA ILE A 592 9.67 1.09 -0.53
C ILE A 592 10.59 1.64 -1.61
N ALA A 593 11.32 0.78 -2.32
CA ALA A 593 12.17 1.18 -3.44
C ALA A 593 11.38 1.88 -4.56
N ALA A 594 10.19 1.36 -4.89
CA ALA A 594 9.27 1.96 -5.85
C ALA A 594 8.86 3.36 -5.43
N TRP A 595 8.48 3.54 -4.16
CA TRP A 595 8.13 4.84 -3.61
C TRP A 595 9.30 5.83 -3.64
N GLN A 596 10.50 5.40 -3.23
CA GLN A 596 11.71 6.24 -3.28
C GLN A 596 12.01 6.71 -4.71
N CYS A 597 11.87 5.82 -5.70
CA CYS A 597 12.02 6.16 -7.12
C CYS A 597 10.93 7.12 -7.61
N ALA A 598 9.67 6.92 -7.20
CA ALA A 598 8.54 7.77 -7.59
C ALA A 598 8.73 9.21 -7.09
N GLU A 599 9.07 9.40 -5.81
CA GLU A 599 9.34 10.74 -5.24
C GLU A 599 10.60 11.39 -5.83
N ALA A 600 11.57 10.58 -6.29
CA ALA A 600 12.71 11.05 -7.06
C ALA A 600 12.35 11.48 -8.49
N GLY A 601 11.15 11.13 -8.98
CA GLY A 601 10.72 11.28 -10.37
C GLY A 601 11.49 10.38 -11.34
N LEU A 602 11.95 9.22 -10.86
CA LEU A 602 12.55 8.15 -11.66
C LEU A 602 11.46 7.15 -12.07
N HIS A 603 10.54 7.60 -12.93
CA HIS A 603 9.30 6.87 -13.26
C HIS A 603 9.53 5.44 -13.78
N ASP A 604 10.58 5.20 -14.56
CA ASP A 604 10.90 3.85 -15.07
C ASP A 604 11.28 2.87 -13.95
N ALA A 605 12.25 3.25 -13.12
CA ALA A 605 12.67 2.46 -11.97
C ALA A 605 11.53 2.28 -10.96
N ALA A 606 10.71 3.32 -10.74
CA ALA A 606 9.55 3.26 -9.88
C ALA A 606 8.53 2.23 -10.37
N ALA A 607 8.20 2.23 -11.66
CA ALA A 607 7.30 1.25 -12.27
C ALA A 607 7.84 -0.19 -12.14
N ARG A 608 9.15 -0.39 -12.33
CA ARG A 608 9.80 -1.71 -12.22
C ARG A 608 9.76 -2.26 -10.80
N PHE A 609 10.12 -1.45 -9.81
CA PHE A 609 10.06 -1.88 -8.41
C PHE A 609 8.62 -2.10 -7.95
N ALA A 610 7.67 -1.27 -8.41
CA ALA A 610 6.26 -1.46 -8.11
C ALA A 610 5.72 -2.77 -8.71
N LEU A 611 6.11 -3.09 -9.94
CA LEU A 611 5.79 -4.38 -10.57
C LEU A 611 6.39 -5.55 -9.78
N ALA A 612 7.67 -5.49 -9.42
CA ALA A 612 8.32 -6.52 -8.62
C ALA A 612 7.65 -6.72 -7.24
N ALA A 613 7.19 -5.64 -6.60
CA ALA A 613 6.43 -5.70 -5.35
C ALA A 613 5.08 -6.39 -5.54
N ALA A 614 4.39 -6.10 -6.65
CA ALA A 614 3.14 -6.77 -7.01
C ALA A 614 3.37 -8.26 -7.29
N GLU A 615 4.41 -8.62 -8.04
CA GLU A 615 4.75 -10.02 -8.36
C GLU A 615 5.03 -10.82 -7.08
N ALA A 616 5.82 -10.26 -6.17
CA ALA A 616 6.12 -10.86 -4.88
C ALA A 616 4.86 -11.07 -4.01
N SER A 617 3.85 -10.20 -4.16
CA SER A 617 2.56 -10.32 -3.45
C SER A 617 1.67 -11.37 -4.10
N VAL A 618 1.60 -11.43 -5.43
CA VAL A 618 0.86 -12.49 -6.16
C VAL A 618 1.40 -13.88 -5.82
N LEU A 619 2.73 -14.04 -5.78
CA LEU A 619 3.38 -15.30 -5.39
C LEU A 619 3.06 -15.75 -3.95
N ARG A 620 2.62 -14.81 -3.11
CA ARG A 620 2.22 -15.03 -1.72
C ARG A 620 0.69 -15.12 -1.52
N SER A 621 -0.09 -15.16 -2.62
CA SER A 621 -1.55 -15.13 -2.57
C SER A 621 -2.12 -13.86 -1.89
N ALA A 622 -1.39 -12.75 -2.01
CA ALA A 622 -1.72 -11.43 -1.45
C ALA A 622 -2.20 -10.49 -2.56
N MET A 623 -3.41 -10.74 -3.08
CA MET A 623 -3.94 -10.07 -4.28
C MET A 623 -4.31 -8.61 -4.05
N HIS A 624 -4.82 -8.26 -2.88
CA HIS A 624 -5.15 -6.86 -2.53
C HIS A 624 -3.87 -6.03 -2.41
N GLU A 625 -2.85 -6.57 -1.74
CA GLU A 625 -1.53 -5.96 -1.57
C GLU A 625 -0.82 -5.80 -2.94
N ALA A 626 -0.98 -6.78 -3.82
CA ALA A 626 -0.52 -6.68 -5.21
C ALA A 626 -1.21 -5.54 -5.96
N ASN A 627 -2.53 -5.36 -5.79
CA ASN A 627 -3.28 -4.28 -6.44
C ASN A 627 -2.77 -2.89 -6.03
N VAL A 628 -2.44 -2.66 -4.76
CA VAL A 628 -1.85 -1.39 -4.27
C VAL A 628 -0.53 -1.08 -5.01
N SER A 629 0.32 -2.09 -5.20
CA SER A 629 1.57 -1.93 -5.95
C SER A 629 1.33 -1.70 -7.45
N LEU A 630 0.32 -2.34 -8.03
CA LEU A 630 -0.05 -2.16 -9.45
C LEU A 630 -0.63 -0.78 -9.73
N GLU A 631 -1.35 -0.17 -8.80
CA GLU A 631 -1.83 1.21 -8.93
C GLU A 631 -0.67 2.22 -9.00
N LEU A 632 0.35 2.04 -8.16
CA LEU A 632 1.58 2.81 -8.24
C LEU A 632 2.26 2.59 -9.60
N CYS A 633 2.45 1.33 -10.02
CA CYS A 633 3.04 1.01 -11.31
C CYS A 633 2.29 1.68 -12.48
N ALA A 634 0.96 1.62 -12.49
CA ALA A 634 0.12 2.23 -13.51
C ALA A 634 0.31 3.75 -13.58
N ARG A 635 0.37 4.44 -12.44
CA ARG A 635 0.62 5.89 -12.36
C ARG A 635 1.99 6.26 -12.92
N GLU A 636 3.03 5.50 -12.58
CA GLU A 636 4.39 5.77 -13.05
C GLU A 636 4.56 5.46 -14.55
N VAL A 637 3.97 4.37 -15.05
CA VAL A 637 3.94 4.05 -16.50
C VAL A 637 3.18 5.12 -17.29
N ALA A 638 2.09 5.68 -16.74
CA ALA A 638 1.37 6.79 -17.35
C ALA A 638 2.22 8.08 -17.43
N SER A 639 3.12 8.28 -16.46
CA SER A 639 4.01 9.44 -16.38
C SER A 639 5.22 9.35 -17.32
N LEU A 640 5.53 8.15 -17.85
CA LEU A 640 6.59 7.97 -18.86
C LEU A 640 6.26 8.65 -20.19
N SER A 641 7.28 9.24 -20.82
CA SER A 641 7.17 9.82 -22.17
C SER A 641 6.68 8.78 -23.17
N ARG A 642 5.85 9.20 -24.14
CA ARG A 642 5.41 8.33 -25.24
C ARG A 642 6.56 7.77 -26.09
N ARG A 643 7.73 8.43 -26.07
CA ARG A 643 8.94 8.00 -26.80
C ARG A 643 9.87 7.12 -25.96
N HIS A 644 9.54 6.83 -24.70
CA HIS A 644 10.35 5.96 -23.84
C HIS A 644 10.35 4.53 -24.39
N LEU A 645 11.55 3.96 -24.59
CA LEU A 645 11.75 2.70 -25.32
C LEU A 645 11.01 1.52 -24.67
N GLU A 646 10.98 1.46 -23.34
CA GLU A 646 10.44 0.32 -22.58
C GLU A 646 9.02 0.54 -22.06
N ARG A 647 8.38 1.66 -22.43
CA ARG A 647 7.04 1.99 -21.93
C ARG A 647 5.99 0.96 -22.32
N ILE A 648 6.11 0.38 -23.51
CA ILE A 648 5.19 -0.65 -23.99
C ILE A 648 5.41 -1.95 -23.23
N GLU A 649 6.67 -2.38 -23.04
CA GLU A 649 7.00 -3.58 -22.27
C GLU A 649 6.45 -3.47 -20.84
N LEU A 650 6.72 -2.37 -20.13
CA LEU A 650 6.20 -2.12 -18.79
C LEU A 650 4.67 -2.09 -18.74
N ALA A 651 4.02 -1.48 -19.74
CA ALA A 651 2.56 -1.45 -19.83
C ALA A 651 1.97 -2.85 -20.06
N LEU A 652 2.64 -3.71 -20.84
CA LEU A 652 2.23 -5.09 -21.07
C LEU A 652 2.39 -5.91 -19.79
N SER A 653 3.56 -5.87 -19.12
CA SER A 653 3.78 -6.58 -17.85
C SER A 653 2.84 -6.10 -16.74
N LEU A 654 2.53 -4.81 -16.68
CA LEU A 654 1.48 -4.27 -15.80
C LEU A 654 0.13 -4.92 -16.08
N CYS A 655 -0.29 -4.96 -17.35
CA CYS A 655 -1.58 -5.54 -17.71
C CYS A 655 -1.64 -7.06 -17.47
N GLU A 656 -0.52 -7.77 -17.69
CA GLU A 656 -0.41 -9.21 -17.38
C GLU A 656 -0.78 -9.48 -15.93
N LEU A 657 -0.12 -8.77 -15.01
CA LEU A 657 -0.31 -8.99 -13.58
C LEU A 657 -1.63 -8.42 -13.06
N GLN A 658 -2.09 -7.27 -13.58
CA GLN A 658 -3.44 -6.74 -13.29
C GLN A 658 -4.54 -7.72 -13.68
N GLY A 659 -4.39 -8.40 -14.83
CA GLY A 659 -5.36 -9.41 -15.27
C GLY A 659 -5.38 -10.63 -14.34
N VAL A 660 -4.22 -11.06 -13.84
CA VAL A 660 -4.11 -12.15 -12.85
C VAL A 660 -4.80 -11.76 -11.55
N VAL A 661 -4.46 -10.58 -11.00
CA VAL A 661 -5.04 -10.07 -9.74
C VAL A 661 -6.56 -9.88 -9.87
N ALA A 662 -7.05 -9.31 -10.96
CA ALA A 662 -8.48 -9.13 -11.18
C ALA A 662 -9.22 -10.47 -11.29
N SER A 663 -8.65 -11.45 -12.00
CA SER A 663 -9.24 -12.80 -12.11
C SER A 663 -9.27 -13.52 -10.76
N ALA A 664 -8.24 -13.33 -9.93
CA ALA A 664 -8.17 -13.92 -8.60
C ALA A 664 -9.20 -13.33 -7.63
N LEU A 665 -9.45 -12.02 -7.70
CA LEU A 665 -10.38 -11.31 -6.82
C LEU A 665 -11.85 -11.46 -7.23
N GLU A 666 -12.13 -11.47 -8.54
CA GLU A 666 -13.50 -11.46 -9.07
C GLU A 666 -13.94 -12.82 -9.66
N GLY A 667 -13.03 -13.78 -9.79
CA GLY A 667 -13.28 -15.09 -10.40
C GLY A 667 -13.17 -15.11 -11.93
N GLU A 668 -13.45 -16.28 -12.53
CA GLU A 668 -13.25 -16.55 -13.98
C GLU A 668 -14.10 -15.63 -14.89
N GLY A 669 -15.25 -15.16 -14.39
CA GLY A 669 -16.14 -14.25 -15.12
C GLY A 669 -15.71 -12.77 -15.14
N SER A 670 -14.60 -12.42 -14.48
CA SER A 670 -14.15 -11.03 -14.23
C SER A 670 -14.21 -10.12 -15.47
N GLU A 671 -15.09 -9.13 -15.43
CA GLU A 671 -15.16 -8.09 -16.46
C GLU A 671 -13.96 -7.14 -16.36
N SER A 672 -13.42 -6.93 -15.16
CA SER A 672 -12.19 -6.16 -14.95
C SER A 672 -11.00 -6.80 -15.67
N ALA A 673 -10.76 -8.10 -15.43
CA ALA A 673 -9.70 -8.85 -16.11
C ALA A 673 -9.87 -8.85 -17.63
N ARG A 674 -11.12 -9.06 -18.11
CA ARG A 674 -11.44 -9.03 -19.54
C ARG A 674 -11.08 -7.68 -20.18
N ARG A 675 -11.34 -6.56 -19.51
CA ARG A 675 -10.98 -5.21 -19.99
C ARG A 675 -9.46 -5.02 -20.03
N VAL A 676 -8.76 -5.44 -18.98
CA VAL A 676 -7.29 -5.36 -18.90
C VAL A 676 -6.63 -6.15 -20.03
N TYR A 677 -7.00 -7.43 -20.20
CA TYR A 677 -6.42 -8.27 -21.26
C TYR A 677 -6.79 -7.77 -22.66
N SER A 678 -8.00 -7.25 -22.86
CA SER A 678 -8.38 -6.66 -24.15
C SER A 678 -7.54 -5.43 -24.49
N ARG A 679 -7.24 -4.57 -23.50
CA ARG A 679 -6.34 -3.42 -23.67
C ARG A 679 -4.90 -3.88 -23.97
N ALA A 680 -4.41 -4.90 -23.26
CA ALA A 680 -3.09 -5.47 -23.50
C ALA A 680 -2.97 -6.02 -24.93
N MET A 681 -3.98 -6.75 -25.41
CA MET A 681 -4.02 -7.25 -26.79
C MET A 681 -4.00 -6.12 -27.83
N GLN A 682 -4.69 -4.99 -27.60
CA GLN A 682 -4.64 -3.83 -28.49
C GLN A 682 -3.24 -3.19 -28.56
N LEU A 683 -2.47 -3.22 -27.47
CA LEU A 683 -1.07 -2.78 -27.45
C LEU A 683 -0.18 -3.78 -28.18
N LEU A 684 -0.40 -5.07 -27.92
CA LEU A 684 0.41 -6.18 -28.42
C LEU A 684 0.27 -6.36 -29.93
N GLN A 685 -0.94 -6.23 -30.48
CA GLN A 685 -1.20 -6.32 -31.94
C GLN A 685 -0.46 -5.25 -32.76
N LYS A 686 -0.05 -4.15 -32.14
CA LYS A 686 0.74 -3.09 -32.80
C LYS A 686 2.24 -3.36 -32.76
N GLN A 687 2.68 -4.46 -32.12
CA GLN A 687 4.08 -4.82 -31.98
C GLN A 687 4.51 -5.86 -33.03
N PRO A 688 5.81 -5.91 -33.39
CA PRO A 688 6.36 -6.97 -34.22
C PRO A 688 6.13 -8.37 -33.63
N PRO A 689 6.04 -9.43 -34.46
CA PRO A 689 5.86 -10.81 -34.00
C PRO A 689 6.81 -11.22 -32.87
N ALA A 690 8.09 -10.83 -32.94
CA ALA A 690 9.09 -11.17 -31.93
C ALA A 690 8.74 -10.68 -30.51
N VAL A 691 8.07 -9.51 -30.40
CA VAL A 691 7.59 -8.99 -29.12
C VAL A 691 6.31 -9.71 -28.70
N ARG A 692 5.38 -9.91 -29.64
CA ARG A 692 4.10 -10.61 -29.37
C ARG A 692 4.31 -12.00 -28.76
N MET A 693 5.31 -12.71 -29.27
CA MET A 693 5.71 -14.05 -28.83
C MET A 693 6.19 -14.11 -27.38
N ASN A 694 6.68 -13.00 -26.83
CA ASN A 694 7.20 -12.93 -25.46
C ASN A 694 6.12 -12.70 -24.38
N HIS A 695 4.86 -12.49 -24.79
CA HIS A 695 3.73 -12.13 -23.93
C HIS A 695 2.58 -13.15 -23.99
N PHE A 696 2.92 -14.45 -24.04
CA PHE A 696 1.94 -15.54 -23.92
C PHE A 696 0.95 -15.39 -22.73
N PRO A 697 1.35 -14.88 -21.54
CA PRO A 697 0.40 -14.60 -20.46
C PRO A 697 -0.78 -13.71 -20.85
N VAL A 698 -0.54 -12.67 -21.66
CA VAL A 698 -1.62 -11.81 -22.18
C VAL A 698 -2.59 -12.62 -23.03
N TYR A 699 -2.06 -13.43 -23.96
CA TYR A 699 -2.90 -14.24 -24.84
C TYR A 699 -3.74 -15.26 -24.07
N TRP A 700 -3.13 -15.95 -23.12
CA TRP A 700 -3.85 -16.90 -22.29
C TRP A 700 -4.93 -16.23 -21.45
N GLY A 701 -4.60 -15.14 -20.74
CA GLY A 701 -5.58 -14.43 -19.92
C GLY A 701 -6.71 -13.85 -20.76
N TRP A 702 -6.39 -13.35 -21.96
CA TRP A 702 -7.38 -12.92 -22.94
C TRP A 702 -8.26 -14.08 -23.41
N TRP A 703 -7.70 -15.24 -23.72
CA TRP A 703 -8.47 -16.43 -24.09
C TRP A 703 -9.36 -16.91 -22.94
N PHE A 704 -8.79 -17.04 -21.74
CA PHE A 704 -9.45 -17.56 -20.54
C PHE A 704 -10.62 -16.69 -20.08
N THR A 705 -10.48 -15.37 -20.13
CA THR A 705 -11.53 -14.41 -19.72
C THR A 705 -12.55 -14.11 -20.82
N ALA A 706 -12.63 -14.95 -21.86
CA ALA A 706 -13.62 -14.80 -22.91
C ALA A 706 -15.06 -14.85 -22.37
N PRO A 707 -15.98 -14.03 -22.89
CA PRO A 707 -17.34 -13.97 -22.39
C PRO A 707 -18.19 -15.20 -22.75
N ASN A 708 -17.76 -16.00 -23.72
CA ASN A 708 -18.46 -17.20 -24.19
C ASN A 708 -17.51 -18.10 -25.00
N ILE A 709 -17.92 -19.36 -25.23
CA ILE A 709 -17.11 -20.40 -25.89
C ILE A 709 -16.77 -20.04 -27.34
N LEU A 710 -17.69 -19.40 -28.07
CA LEU A 710 -17.42 -18.97 -29.46
C LEU A 710 -16.31 -17.92 -29.53
N THR A 711 -16.36 -16.93 -28.63
CA THR A 711 -15.30 -15.93 -28.53
C THR A 711 -14.00 -16.57 -28.08
N GLN A 712 -14.05 -17.46 -27.08
CA GLN A 712 -12.90 -18.20 -26.60
C GLN A 712 -12.24 -19.00 -27.74
N GLN A 713 -13.03 -19.65 -28.58
CA GLN A 713 -12.55 -20.43 -29.72
C GLN A 713 -11.90 -19.54 -30.77
N SER A 714 -12.50 -18.38 -31.05
CA SER A 714 -11.95 -17.43 -32.03
C SER A 714 -10.62 -16.87 -31.55
N ARG A 715 -10.50 -16.61 -30.23
CA ARG A 715 -9.25 -16.23 -29.57
C ARG A 715 -8.22 -17.35 -29.62
N ALA A 716 -8.62 -18.60 -29.42
CA ALA A 716 -7.75 -19.76 -29.49
C ALA A 716 -7.10 -19.92 -30.87
N ARG A 717 -7.85 -19.70 -31.96
CA ARG A 717 -7.29 -19.73 -33.33
C ARG A 717 -6.22 -18.66 -33.55
N ILE A 718 -6.48 -17.42 -33.11
CA ILE A 718 -5.51 -16.32 -33.19
C ILE A 718 -4.26 -16.67 -32.39
N LEU A 719 -4.45 -17.17 -31.17
CA LEU A 719 -3.39 -17.56 -30.26
C LEU A 719 -2.53 -18.69 -30.86
N VAL A 720 -3.13 -19.76 -31.40
CA VAL A 720 -2.41 -20.84 -32.08
C VAL A 720 -1.59 -20.30 -33.26
N ALA A 721 -2.21 -19.47 -34.12
CA ALA A 721 -1.54 -18.92 -35.29
C ALA A 721 -0.33 -18.03 -34.92
N ASP A 722 -0.48 -17.15 -33.92
CA ASP A 722 0.59 -16.24 -33.50
C ASP A 722 1.74 -16.97 -32.78
N MET A 723 1.44 -18.07 -32.08
CA MET A 723 2.44 -18.81 -31.29
C MET A 723 3.18 -19.89 -32.10
N GLN A 724 2.76 -20.22 -33.32
CA GLN A 724 3.37 -21.30 -34.12
C GLN A 724 4.89 -21.18 -34.30
N ALA A 725 5.39 -19.95 -34.43
CA ALA A 725 6.82 -19.65 -34.66
C ALA A 725 7.61 -19.34 -33.38
N VAL A 726 7.01 -19.48 -32.20
CA VAL A 726 7.72 -19.36 -30.92
C VAL A 726 8.71 -20.51 -30.77
N GLU A 727 9.96 -20.23 -30.37
CA GLU A 727 10.95 -21.28 -30.16
C GLU A 727 10.60 -22.16 -28.95
N ASP A 728 10.16 -21.52 -27.86
CA ASP A 728 9.75 -22.19 -26.62
C ASP A 728 8.68 -23.26 -26.88
N ARG A 729 9.04 -24.51 -26.57
CA ARG A 729 8.20 -25.69 -26.83
C ARG A 729 6.96 -25.69 -25.96
N GLU A 730 7.09 -25.27 -24.70
CA GLU A 730 5.98 -25.27 -23.76
C GLU A 730 4.92 -24.24 -24.16
N THR A 731 5.32 -23.00 -24.49
CA THR A 731 4.40 -21.97 -24.96
C THR A 731 3.61 -22.43 -26.19
N ARG A 732 4.27 -23.14 -27.12
CA ARG A 732 3.59 -23.75 -28.27
C ARG A 732 2.65 -24.90 -27.89
N LEU A 733 3.05 -25.77 -26.96
CA LEU A 733 2.15 -26.81 -26.45
C LEU A 733 0.88 -26.19 -25.86
N GLN A 734 1.04 -25.18 -25.00
CA GLN A 734 -0.07 -24.53 -24.32
C GLN A 734 -0.93 -23.66 -25.26
N SER A 735 -0.38 -23.20 -26.38
CA SER A 735 -1.21 -22.54 -27.41
C SER A 735 -2.17 -23.53 -28.08
N TYR A 736 -1.67 -24.71 -28.44
CA TYR A 736 -2.53 -25.78 -28.93
C TYR A 736 -3.51 -26.27 -27.85
N HIS A 737 -3.10 -26.25 -26.57
CA HIS A 737 -3.98 -26.59 -25.45
C HIS A 737 -5.22 -25.71 -25.38
N CYS A 738 -5.06 -24.39 -25.47
CA CYS A 738 -6.20 -23.47 -25.61
C CYS A 738 -7.08 -23.82 -26.80
N GLY A 739 -6.45 -24.24 -27.91
CA GLY A 739 -7.10 -24.74 -29.12
C GLY A 739 -8.02 -25.91 -28.84
N TRP A 740 -7.51 -27.05 -28.39
CA TRP A 740 -8.34 -28.25 -28.22
C TRP A 740 -9.35 -28.12 -27.08
N ALA A 741 -8.98 -27.51 -25.95
CA ALA A 741 -9.85 -27.37 -24.78
C ALA A 741 -11.14 -26.57 -25.09
N THR A 742 -11.08 -25.64 -26.05
CA THR A 742 -12.28 -24.88 -26.45
C THR A 742 -13.01 -25.51 -27.63
N SER A 743 -12.26 -26.11 -28.56
CA SER A 743 -12.80 -26.52 -29.86
C SER A 743 -13.77 -27.68 -29.74
N PHE A 744 -13.54 -28.61 -28.81
CA PHE A 744 -14.53 -29.64 -28.50
C PHE A 744 -15.87 -29.02 -28.11
N HIS A 745 -15.88 -28.13 -27.11
CA HIS A 745 -17.10 -27.48 -26.63
C HIS A 745 -17.78 -26.61 -27.71
N ALA A 746 -17.00 -26.00 -28.60
CA ALA A 746 -17.47 -25.24 -29.75
C ALA A 746 -18.01 -26.12 -30.89
N GLY A 747 -17.90 -27.45 -30.81
CA GLY A 747 -18.35 -28.39 -31.84
C GLY A 747 -17.41 -28.49 -33.05
N GLU A 748 -16.14 -28.08 -32.90
CA GLU A 748 -15.13 -28.08 -33.95
C GLU A 748 -14.13 -29.23 -33.79
N HIS A 749 -14.62 -30.46 -33.91
CA HIS A 749 -13.87 -31.68 -33.64
C HIS A 749 -12.60 -31.83 -34.50
N GLY A 750 -12.64 -31.42 -35.77
CA GLY A 750 -11.47 -31.47 -36.65
C GLY A 750 -10.32 -30.60 -36.13
N PHE A 751 -10.60 -29.33 -35.83
CA PHE A 751 -9.58 -28.42 -35.31
C PHE A 751 -9.11 -28.82 -33.89
N CYS A 752 -10.00 -29.42 -33.09
CA CYS A 752 -9.63 -30.03 -31.81
C CYS A 752 -8.56 -31.11 -31.98
N LEU A 753 -8.81 -32.10 -32.86
CA LEU A 753 -7.88 -33.19 -33.11
C LEU A 753 -6.57 -32.71 -33.75
N ASP A 754 -6.62 -31.73 -34.65
CA ASP A 754 -5.41 -31.13 -35.23
C ASP A 754 -4.54 -30.46 -34.16
N CYS A 755 -5.16 -29.74 -33.21
CA CYS A 755 -4.44 -29.12 -32.10
C CYS A 755 -3.82 -30.19 -31.19
N VAL A 756 -4.56 -31.25 -30.84
CA VAL A 756 -4.01 -32.35 -30.01
C VAL A 756 -2.84 -33.01 -30.72
N ALA A 757 -3.00 -33.40 -31.99
CA ALA A 757 -1.96 -34.09 -32.75
C ALA A 757 -0.67 -33.26 -32.89
N ASN A 758 -0.77 -31.93 -33.01
CA ASN A 758 0.40 -31.06 -33.09
C ASN A 758 0.98 -30.71 -31.72
N GLY A 759 0.13 -30.51 -30.71
CA GLY A 759 0.57 -30.22 -29.35
C GLY A 759 1.28 -31.40 -28.69
N LEU A 760 0.74 -32.62 -28.78
CA LEU A 760 1.34 -33.80 -28.14
C LEU A 760 2.70 -34.18 -28.73
N LYS A 761 3.04 -33.74 -29.95
CA LYS A 761 4.41 -33.87 -30.50
C LYS A 761 5.43 -33.01 -29.74
N LEU A 762 4.97 -31.94 -29.10
CA LEU A 762 5.80 -31.00 -28.33
C LEU A 762 5.93 -31.41 -26.87
N TYR A 763 4.98 -32.21 -26.37
CA TYR A 763 4.87 -32.63 -24.98
C TYR A 763 6.15 -33.28 -24.45
N ASP A 764 6.52 -32.90 -23.23
CA ASP A 764 7.65 -33.43 -22.50
C ASP A 764 7.22 -33.82 -21.07
N PRO A 765 7.32 -35.10 -20.67
CA PRO A 765 6.86 -35.57 -19.37
C PRO A 765 7.57 -34.91 -18.17
N GLU A 766 8.86 -34.57 -18.31
CA GLU A 766 9.63 -33.99 -17.20
C GLU A 766 9.14 -32.57 -16.87
N SER A 767 9.01 -31.72 -17.89
CA SER A 767 8.48 -30.35 -17.71
C SER A 767 7.00 -30.33 -17.36
N ALA A 768 6.21 -31.31 -17.82
CA ALA A 768 4.76 -31.39 -17.55
C ALA A 768 4.43 -31.50 -16.05
N VAL A 769 5.29 -32.12 -15.23
CA VAL A 769 5.12 -32.20 -13.76
C VAL A 769 4.97 -30.81 -13.14
N ARG A 770 5.75 -29.85 -13.64
CA ARG A 770 5.68 -28.46 -13.22
C ARG A 770 4.50 -27.75 -13.86
N HIS A 771 4.31 -27.89 -15.17
CA HIS A 771 3.34 -27.12 -15.95
C HIS A 771 1.87 -27.44 -15.66
N ARG A 772 1.53 -28.67 -15.25
CA ARG A 772 0.17 -29.07 -14.84
C ARG A 772 -0.38 -28.26 -13.66
N ALA A 773 0.50 -27.67 -12.86
CA ALA A 773 0.12 -26.75 -11.79
C ALA A 773 -0.14 -25.31 -12.31
N PHE A 774 0.46 -24.91 -13.43
CA PHE A 774 0.36 -23.55 -13.99
C PHE A 774 -0.75 -23.39 -15.03
N PHE A 775 -1.11 -24.48 -15.72
CA PHE A 775 -2.06 -24.47 -16.83
C PHE A 775 -3.21 -25.45 -16.57
N GLY A 776 -4.39 -24.93 -16.26
CA GLY A 776 -5.63 -25.71 -16.14
C GLY A 776 -5.75 -26.62 -14.90
N GLY A 777 -4.70 -26.75 -14.08
CA GLY A 777 -4.72 -27.61 -12.88
C GLY A 777 -4.70 -29.11 -13.20
N HIS A 778 -4.31 -29.48 -14.42
CA HIS A 778 -4.25 -30.87 -14.89
C HIS A 778 -3.18 -31.02 -15.98
N ASP A 779 -2.81 -32.27 -16.28
CA ASP A 779 -1.85 -32.58 -17.32
C ASP A 779 -2.42 -32.36 -18.73
N ALA A 780 -1.66 -31.65 -19.59
CA ALA A 780 -2.11 -31.31 -20.94
C ALA A 780 -2.32 -32.54 -21.84
N LYS A 781 -1.54 -33.61 -21.64
CA LYS A 781 -1.70 -34.84 -22.42
C LYS A 781 -2.94 -35.62 -21.98
N VAL A 782 -3.24 -35.67 -20.68
CA VAL A 782 -4.53 -36.19 -20.19
C VAL A 782 -5.70 -35.44 -20.83
N CYS A 783 -5.65 -34.10 -20.85
CA CYS A 783 -6.69 -33.29 -21.48
C CYS A 783 -6.84 -33.58 -22.98
N GLY A 784 -5.73 -33.58 -23.72
CA GLY A 784 -5.73 -33.84 -25.16
C GLY A 784 -6.26 -35.22 -25.53
N LEU A 785 -5.85 -36.27 -24.80
CA LEU A 785 -6.33 -37.64 -25.03
C LEU A 785 -7.83 -37.79 -24.69
N GLY A 786 -8.28 -37.19 -23.59
CA GLY A 786 -9.71 -37.20 -23.22
C GLY A 786 -10.60 -36.48 -24.24
N GLU A 787 -10.20 -35.29 -24.69
CA GLU A 787 -10.92 -34.53 -25.72
C GLU A 787 -10.91 -35.23 -27.08
N SER A 788 -9.81 -35.94 -27.38
CA SER A 788 -9.72 -36.78 -28.58
C SER A 788 -10.70 -37.95 -28.50
N ALA A 789 -10.78 -38.64 -27.36
CA ALA A 789 -11.72 -39.74 -27.17
C ALA A 789 -13.17 -39.32 -27.40
N LEU A 790 -13.57 -38.15 -26.87
CA LEU A 790 -14.92 -37.62 -27.08
C LEU A 790 -15.14 -37.14 -28.53
N SER A 791 -14.14 -36.50 -29.14
CA SER A 791 -14.22 -36.06 -30.54
C SER A 791 -14.32 -37.24 -31.51
N TYR A 792 -13.54 -38.31 -31.30
CA TYR A 792 -13.62 -39.53 -32.11
C TYR A 792 -14.99 -40.20 -32.02
N LEU A 793 -15.60 -40.24 -30.82
CA LEU A 793 -16.98 -40.72 -30.69
C LEU A 793 -17.93 -39.91 -31.58
N LEU A 794 -17.86 -38.58 -31.51
CA LEU A 794 -18.77 -37.70 -32.26
C LEU A 794 -18.57 -37.81 -33.77
N LEU A 795 -17.35 -38.10 -34.22
CA LEU A 795 -16.99 -38.40 -35.60
C LEU A 795 -17.34 -39.84 -36.04
N ASP A 796 -17.94 -40.65 -35.16
CA ASP A 796 -18.32 -42.06 -35.37
C ASP A 796 -17.12 -43.03 -35.55
N ASP A 797 -15.98 -42.71 -34.94
CA ASP A 797 -14.80 -43.59 -34.85
C ASP A 797 -14.68 -44.19 -33.44
N ALA A 798 -15.47 -45.23 -33.19
CA ALA A 798 -15.50 -45.91 -31.88
C ALA A 798 -14.16 -46.55 -31.50
N GLY A 799 -13.38 -47.04 -32.47
CA GLY A 799 -12.10 -47.71 -32.22
C GLY A 799 -11.03 -46.73 -31.73
N ALA A 800 -10.90 -45.58 -32.41
CA ALA A 800 -10.01 -44.51 -31.97
C ALA A 800 -10.46 -43.91 -30.64
N SER A 801 -11.78 -43.78 -30.42
CA SER A 801 -12.34 -43.29 -29.16
C SER A 801 -11.96 -44.15 -27.95
N GLU A 802 -12.12 -45.48 -28.05
CA GLU A 802 -11.76 -46.41 -26.97
C GLU A 802 -10.25 -46.49 -26.72
N THR A 803 -9.45 -46.42 -27.78
CA THR A 803 -7.99 -46.38 -27.67
C THR A 803 -7.56 -45.12 -26.91
N ALA A 804 -8.04 -43.95 -27.33
CA ALA A 804 -7.66 -42.67 -26.74
C ALA A 804 -8.06 -42.56 -25.25
N ILE A 805 -9.24 -43.06 -24.85
CA ILE A 805 -9.64 -43.00 -23.43
C ILE A 805 -8.84 -43.97 -22.56
N SER A 806 -8.45 -45.13 -23.11
CA SER A 806 -7.62 -46.10 -22.40
C SER A 806 -6.23 -45.51 -22.14
N GLU A 807 -5.61 -44.95 -23.18
CA GLU A 807 -4.33 -44.23 -23.04
C GLU A 807 -4.42 -43.05 -22.07
N CYS A 808 -5.55 -42.32 -22.06
CA CYS A 808 -5.79 -41.22 -21.14
C CYS A 808 -5.76 -41.67 -19.67
N LEU A 809 -6.48 -42.75 -19.34
CA LEU A 809 -6.55 -43.29 -17.99
C LEU A 809 -5.21 -43.91 -17.54
N GLU A 810 -4.53 -44.63 -18.44
CA GLU A 810 -3.20 -45.19 -18.18
C GLU A 810 -2.18 -44.09 -17.91
N TRP A 811 -2.15 -43.04 -18.75
CA TRP A 811 -1.25 -41.91 -18.57
C TRP A 811 -1.56 -41.14 -17.29
N ALA A 812 -2.84 -40.86 -17.00
CA ALA A 812 -3.21 -40.20 -15.76
C ALA A 812 -2.74 -40.99 -14.53
N GLY A 813 -2.81 -42.33 -14.59
CA GLY A 813 -2.31 -43.23 -13.55
C GLY A 813 -0.81 -43.14 -13.31
N SER A 814 -0.01 -42.88 -14.35
CA SER A 814 1.44 -42.72 -14.22
C SER A 814 1.87 -41.35 -13.70
N THR A 815 0.99 -40.34 -13.74
CA THR A 815 1.35 -38.96 -13.36
C THR A 815 1.44 -38.69 -11.85
N ASP A 816 0.86 -39.58 -11.01
CA ASP A 816 0.67 -39.38 -9.57
C ASP A 816 0.10 -37.99 -9.20
N HIS A 817 -0.86 -37.50 -10.01
CA HIS A 817 -1.47 -36.19 -9.83
C HIS A 817 -2.99 -36.30 -9.75
N ALA A 818 -3.55 -35.99 -8.59
CA ALA A 818 -4.99 -36.12 -8.32
C ALA A 818 -5.85 -35.33 -9.32
N GLY A 819 -5.47 -34.09 -9.65
CA GLY A 819 -6.19 -33.28 -10.64
C GLY A 819 -6.26 -33.93 -12.02
N SER A 820 -5.13 -34.50 -12.48
CA SER A 820 -5.07 -35.22 -13.75
C SER A 820 -5.92 -36.49 -13.74
N MET A 821 -5.87 -37.28 -12.66
CA MET A 821 -6.68 -38.48 -12.53
C MET A 821 -8.18 -38.18 -12.50
N VAL A 822 -8.61 -37.17 -11.73
CA VAL A 822 -10.01 -36.72 -11.72
C VAL A 822 -10.45 -36.27 -13.11
N HIS A 823 -9.61 -35.53 -13.82
CA HIS A 823 -9.89 -35.07 -15.18
C HIS A 823 -10.03 -36.23 -16.19
N ALA A 824 -9.17 -37.23 -16.11
CA ALA A 824 -9.25 -38.44 -16.93
C ALA A 824 -10.53 -39.26 -16.64
N LEU A 825 -10.85 -39.44 -15.36
CA LEU A 825 -12.09 -40.12 -14.93
C LEU A 825 -13.32 -39.39 -15.44
N TYR A 826 -13.32 -38.05 -15.42
CA TYR A 826 -14.40 -37.24 -15.97
C TYR A 826 -14.64 -37.55 -17.47
N TYR A 827 -13.60 -37.53 -18.31
CA TYR A 827 -13.75 -37.86 -19.73
C TYR A 827 -14.26 -39.29 -19.95
N ALA A 828 -13.77 -40.25 -19.15
CA ALA A 828 -14.22 -41.64 -19.22
C ALA A 828 -15.71 -41.75 -18.85
N ILE A 829 -16.13 -41.08 -17.79
CA ILE A 829 -17.54 -41.00 -17.38
C ILE A 829 -18.41 -40.43 -18.50
N VAL A 830 -18.01 -39.31 -19.11
CA VAL A 830 -18.76 -38.69 -20.21
C VAL A 830 -18.86 -39.63 -21.41
N LEU A 831 -17.78 -40.29 -21.79
CA LEU A 831 -17.78 -41.26 -22.89
C LEU A 831 -18.72 -42.44 -22.61
N ARG A 832 -18.61 -43.06 -21.42
CA ARG A 832 -19.47 -44.19 -21.01
C ARG A 832 -20.93 -43.78 -20.92
N ARG A 833 -21.22 -42.55 -20.49
CA ARG A 833 -22.57 -41.97 -20.53
C ARG A 833 -23.10 -41.91 -21.96
N CYS A 834 -22.34 -41.37 -22.91
CA CYS A 834 -22.77 -41.28 -24.31
C CYS A 834 -23.06 -42.67 -24.91
N GLN A 835 -22.35 -43.69 -24.43
CA GLN A 835 -22.55 -45.10 -24.80
C GLN A 835 -23.66 -45.80 -24.00
N SER A 836 -24.34 -45.11 -23.09
CA SER A 836 -25.38 -45.67 -22.20
C SER A 836 -24.89 -46.83 -21.31
N ARG A 837 -23.60 -46.84 -20.96
CA ARG A 837 -22.97 -47.83 -20.08
C ARG A 837 -23.07 -47.40 -18.62
N TYR A 838 -24.27 -47.49 -18.05
CA TYR A 838 -24.61 -46.92 -16.75
C TYR A 838 -23.79 -47.47 -15.58
N ASP A 839 -23.55 -48.80 -15.53
CA ASP A 839 -22.76 -49.42 -14.45
C ASP A 839 -21.31 -48.92 -14.46
N ASP A 840 -20.73 -48.69 -15.65
CA ASP A 840 -19.39 -48.12 -15.79
C ASP A 840 -19.36 -46.65 -15.35
N VAL A 841 -20.40 -45.87 -15.69
CA VAL A 841 -20.56 -44.48 -15.21
C VAL A 841 -20.59 -44.44 -13.69
N HIS A 842 -21.35 -45.34 -13.07
CA HIS A 842 -21.43 -45.44 -11.61
C HIS A 842 -20.08 -45.78 -10.99
N ALA A 843 -19.42 -46.85 -11.46
CA ALA A 843 -18.14 -47.31 -10.94
C ALA A 843 -17.03 -46.25 -11.07
N LEU A 844 -16.93 -45.59 -12.24
CA LEU A 844 -15.97 -44.50 -12.45
C LEU A 844 -16.31 -43.27 -11.61
N GLY A 845 -17.60 -42.95 -11.46
CA GLY A 845 -18.09 -41.86 -10.64
C GLY A 845 -17.74 -42.04 -9.15
N GLU A 846 -17.91 -43.24 -8.59
CA GLU A 846 -17.51 -43.56 -7.21
C GLU A 846 -16.00 -43.39 -7.01
N ARG A 847 -15.20 -43.84 -7.98
CA ARG A 847 -13.75 -43.65 -7.95
C ARG A 847 -13.37 -42.16 -8.00
N MET A 848 -14.07 -41.36 -8.81
CA MET A 848 -13.88 -39.90 -8.87
C MET A 848 -14.29 -39.23 -7.56
N LEU A 849 -15.40 -39.64 -6.94
CA LEU A 849 -15.88 -39.10 -5.67
C LEU A 849 -14.88 -39.35 -4.54
N ALA A 850 -14.42 -40.59 -4.37
CA ALA A 850 -13.45 -40.94 -3.34
C ALA A 850 -12.14 -40.14 -3.45
N LEU A 851 -11.67 -39.90 -4.67
CA LEU A 851 -10.50 -39.07 -4.93
C LEU A 851 -10.77 -37.59 -4.64
N ALA A 852 -11.94 -37.09 -5.06
CA ALA A 852 -12.32 -35.69 -4.84
C ALA A 852 -12.56 -35.37 -3.36
N GLU A 853 -13.07 -36.31 -2.56
CA GLU A 853 -13.21 -36.17 -1.10
C GLU A 853 -11.84 -36.14 -0.41
N ARG A 854 -10.96 -37.09 -0.75
CA ARG A 854 -9.61 -37.18 -0.19
C ARG A 854 -8.79 -35.90 -0.40
N HIS A 855 -8.98 -35.23 -1.53
CA HIS A 855 -8.21 -34.04 -1.92
C HIS A 855 -9.00 -32.71 -1.80
N GLY A 856 -10.22 -32.72 -1.26
CA GLY A 856 -11.02 -31.51 -1.07
C GLY A 856 -11.49 -30.81 -2.35
N LEU A 857 -11.70 -31.55 -3.44
CA LEU A 857 -12.07 -31.03 -4.76
C LEU A 857 -13.60 -30.93 -4.93
N ALA A 858 -14.22 -29.93 -4.30
CA ALA A 858 -15.69 -29.80 -4.21
C ALA A 858 -16.42 -29.80 -5.58
N ALA A 859 -15.88 -29.14 -6.61
CA ALA A 859 -16.49 -29.14 -7.94
C ALA A 859 -16.53 -30.55 -8.57
N SER A 860 -15.50 -31.35 -8.32
CA SER A 860 -15.43 -32.73 -8.79
C SER A 860 -16.33 -33.66 -7.97
N GLN A 861 -16.54 -33.37 -6.67
CA GLN A 861 -17.54 -34.07 -5.85
C GLN A 861 -18.96 -33.81 -6.35
N ALA A 862 -19.29 -32.56 -6.69
CA ALA A 862 -20.58 -32.20 -7.27
C ALA A 862 -20.85 -32.99 -8.56
N ARG A 863 -19.88 -32.99 -9.50
CA ARG A 863 -19.97 -33.77 -10.74
C ARG A 863 -20.13 -35.27 -10.47
N ALA A 864 -19.30 -35.85 -9.60
CA ALA A 864 -19.36 -37.28 -9.30
C ALA A 864 -20.73 -37.69 -8.77
N ASN A 865 -21.30 -36.91 -7.85
CA ASN A 865 -22.64 -37.15 -7.32
C ASN A 865 -23.74 -37.04 -8.38
N MET A 866 -23.64 -36.08 -9.31
CA MET A 866 -24.57 -35.98 -10.44
C MET A 866 -24.48 -37.20 -11.36
N TYR A 867 -23.28 -37.63 -11.76
CA TYR A 867 -23.12 -38.81 -12.62
C TYR A 867 -23.54 -40.11 -11.94
N CYS A 868 -23.12 -40.34 -10.69
CA CYS A 868 -23.54 -41.52 -9.93
C CYS A 868 -25.04 -41.53 -9.69
N GLY A 869 -25.64 -40.41 -9.26
CA GLY A 869 -27.08 -40.33 -9.00
C GLY A 869 -27.92 -40.55 -10.27
N TRP A 870 -27.47 -40.02 -11.41
CA TRP A 870 -28.10 -40.29 -12.71
C TRP A 870 -27.97 -41.76 -13.11
N ALA A 871 -26.78 -42.37 -13.01
CA ALA A 871 -26.57 -43.77 -13.34
C ALA A 871 -27.40 -44.71 -12.45
N GLU A 872 -27.41 -44.46 -11.13
CA GLU A 872 -28.23 -45.20 -10.16
C GLU A 872 -29.72 -45.15 -10.52
N LEU A 873 -30.22 -44.01 -11.01
CA LEU A 873 -31.61 -43.87 -11.44
C LEU A 873 -31.92 -44.65 -12.71
N MET A 874 -30.93 -44.80 -13.61
CA MET A 874 -31.12 -45.49 -14.89
C MET A 874 -31.06 -47.01 -14.76
N THR A 875 -30.37 -47.55 -13.74
CA THR A 875 -30.22 -49.00 -13.51
C THR A 875 -30.91 -49.54 -12.26
N SER A 876 -31.13 -48.73 -11.23
CA SER A 876 -31.56 -49.17 -9.88
C SER A 876 -32.70 -48.31 -9.28
N SER A 877 -32.87 -48.33 -7.95
CA SER A 877 -33.99 -47.71 -7.22
C SER A 877 -34.07 -46.19 -7.36
N ALA A 878 -35.23 -45.70 -7.79
CA ALA A 878 -35.45 -44.31 -8.20
C ALA A 878 -35.18 -43.25 -7.12
N ALA A 879 -35.47 -43.53 -5.85
CA ALA A 879 -35.39 -42.52 -4.78
C ALA A 879 -33.95 -42.15 -4.39
N ARG A 880 -33.03 -43.13 -4.37
CA ARG A 880 -31.63 -42.90 -4.01
C ARG A 880 -30.90 -42.08 -5.07
N GLY A 881 -31.10 -42.44 -6.35
CA GLY A 881 -30.50 -41.74 -7.47
C GLY A 881 -30.95 -40.28 -7.57
N GLU A 882 -32.24 -40.00 -7.40
CA GLU A 882 -32.78 -38.62 -7.40
C GLU A 882 -32.15 -37.76 -6.30
N ALA A 883 -32.11 -38.26 -5.06
CA ALA A 883 -31.56 -37.53 -3.93
C ALA A 883 -30.08 -37.18 -4.16
N ARG A 884 -29.28 -38.14 -4.64
CA ARG A 884 -27.86 -37.93 -4.92
C ARG A 884 -27.63 -36.95 -6.06
N PHE A 885 -28.42 -37.03 -7.14
CA PHE A 885 -28.34 -36.09 -8.26
C PHE A 885 -28.64 -34.66 -7.82
N LYS A 886 -29.73 -34.45 -7.06
CA LYS A 886 -30.11 -33.13 -6.53
C LYS A 886 -29.05 -32.54 -5.59
N ALA A 887 -28.45 -33.37 -4.73
CA ALA A 887 -27.37 -32.93 -3.85
C ALA A 887 -26.16 -32.43 -4.66
N GLY A 888 -25.78 -33.15 -5.73
CA GLY A 888 -24.73 -32.71 -6.64
C GLY A 888 -25.06 -31.40 -7.36
N LEU A 889 -26.29 -31.25 -7.85
CA LEU A 889 -26.76 -30.02 -8.51
C LEU A 889 -26.77 -28.82 -7.56
N LEU A 890 -27.21 -29.00 -6.32
CA LEU A 890 -27.21 -27.95 -5.29
C LEU A 890 -25.77 -27.52 -4.95
N LEU A 891 -24.85 -28.49 -4.80
CA LEU A 891 -23.44 -28.19 -4.56
C LEU A 891 -22.82 -27.43 -5.74
N GLN A 892 -23.14 -27.80 -6.98
CA GLN A 892 -22.70 -27.07 -8.17
C GLN A 892 -23.18 -25.60 -8.14
N GLN A 893 -24.46 -25.37 -7.80
CA GLN A 893 -25.04 -24.03 -7.68
C GLN A 893 -24.39 -23.20 -6.58
N GLN A 894 -24.08 -23.80 -5.43
CA GLN A 894 -23.40 -23.13 -4.32
C GLN A 894 -21.96 -22.73 -4.68
N LEU A 895 -21.29 -23.54 -5.50
CA LEU A 895 -19.94 -23.28 -5.99
C LEU A 895 -19.91 -22.27 -7.16
N GLY A 896 -21.06 -21.99 -7.80
CA GLY A 896 -21.14 -21.09 -8.95
C GLY A 896 -20.42 -21.60 -10.19
N THR A 897 -20.33 -22.93 -10.38
CA THR A 897 -19.66 -23.54 -11.54
C THR A 897 -20.68 -24.07 -12.55
N ASP A 898 -20.61 -23.65 -13.82
CA ASP A 898 -21.57 -24.05 -14.87
C ASP A 898 -20.96 -24.98 -15.94
N ASP A 899 -19.89 -25.70 -15.60
CA ASP A 899 -19.21 -26.63 -16.50
C ASP A 899 -20.19 -27.64 -17.12
N ASN A 900 -20.20 -27.74 -18.45
CA ASN A 900 -21.03 -28.67 -19.21
C ASN A 900 -22.54 -28.61 -18.91
N PHE A 901 -23.06 -27.40 -18.67
CA PHE A 901 -24.47 -27.10 -18.48
C PHE A 901 -25.41 -27.85 -19.43
N SER A 902 -25.06 -27.95 -20.72
CA SER A 902 -25.86 -28.67 -21.72
C SER A 902 -26.04 -30.15 -21.38
N MET A 903 -24.97 -30.84 -20.95
CA MET A 903 -25.01 -32.27 -20.65
C MET A 903 -25.66 -32.55 -19.29
N HIS A 904 -25.38 -31.71 -18.28
CA HIS A 904 -26.02 -31.83 -16.98
C HIS A 904 -27.52 -31.55 -17.05
N SER A 905 -27.95 -30.60 -17.88
CA SER A 905 -29.37 -30.33 -18.12
C SER A 905 -30.07 -31.47 -18.85
N ASP A 906 -29.39 -32.12 -19.80
CA ASP A 906 -29.85 -33.36 -20.42
C ASP A 906 -30.04 -34.46 -19.36
N MET A 907 -29.05 -34.71 -18.50
CA MET A 907 -29.19 -35.67 -17.40
C MET A 907 -30.36 -35.33 -16.48
N HIS A 908 -30.52 -34.07 -16.11
CA HIS A 908 -31.63 -33.61 -15.28
C HIS A 908 -32.99 -33.84 -15.94
N ALA A 909 -33.10 -33.57 -17.25
CA ALA A 909 -34.32 -33.84 -18.00
C ALA A 909 -34.66 -35.34 -18.04
N GLN A 910 -33.66 -36.22 -18.19
CA GLN A 910 -33.87 -37.67 -18.10
C GLN A 910 -34.31 -38.11 -16.70
N VAL A 911 -33.74 -37.52 -15.64
CA VAL A 911 -34.18 -37.75 -14.25
C VAL A 911 -35.66 -37.37 -14.10
N LEU A 912 -36.05 -36.17 -14.55
CA LEU A 912 -37.42 -35.69 -14.49
C LEU A 912 -38.39 -36.58 -15.29
N GLN A 913 -37.98 -37.04 -16.47
CA GLN A 913 -38.78 -37.95 -17.29
C GLN A 913 -39.02 -39.29 -16.57
N ARG A 914 -38.00 -39.87 -15.94
CA ARG A 914 -38.12 -41.11 -15.13
C ARG A 914 -39.04 -40.96 -13.92
N LEU A 915 -39.14 -39.75 -13.38
CA LEU A 915 -40.03 -39.40 -12.27
C LEU A 915 -41.45 -39.03 -12.75
N GLY A 916 -41.77 -39.20 -14.04
CA GLY A 916 -43.09 -38.89 -14.58
C GLY A 916 -43.38 -37.39 -14.74
N ARG A 917 -42.34 -36.56 -14.90
CA ARG A 917 -42.43 -35.09 -15.02
C ARG A 917 -41.94 -34.58 -16.40
N PRO A 918 -42.51 -35.05 -17.53
CA PRO A 918 -42.00 -34.74 -18.88
C PRO A 918 -42.13 -33.26 -19.27
N ALA A 919 -43.12 -32.52 -18.75
CA ALA A 919 -43.27 -31.10 -19.02
C ALA A 919 -42.11 -30.27 -18.42
N GLU A 920 -41.68 -30.60 -17.21
CA GLU A 920 -40.53 -29.97 -16.56
C GLU A 920 -39.21 -30.37 -17.21
N ALA A 921 -39.10 -31.63 -17.66
CA ALA A 921 -37.98 -32.09 -18.47
C ALA A 921 -37.87 -31.27 -19.78
N LEU A 922 -38.99 -31.03 -20.47
CA LEU A 922 -39.00 -30.23 -21.70
C LEU A 922 -38.60 -28.78 -21.42
N ALA A 923 -39.08 -28.16 -20.34
CA ALA A 923 -38.67 -26.82 -19.94
C ALA A 923 -37.16 -26.74 -19.65
N THR A 924 -36.61 -27.76 -18.97
CA THR A 924 -35.17 -27.88 -18.69
C THR A 924 -34.35 -27.94 -19.98
N ILE A 925 -34.76 -28.77 -20.94
CA ILE A 925 -34.10 -28.88 -22.25
C ILE A 925 -34.21 -27.59 -23.05
N GLN A 926 -35.37 -26.92 -23.07
CA GLN A 926 -35.55 -25.65 -23.77
C GLN A 926 -34.64 -24.56 -23.22
N ASN A 927 -34.50 -24.49 -21.89
CA ASN A 927 -33.53 -23.61 -21.25
C ASN A 927 -32.10 -23.96 -21.66
N ALA A 928 -31.74 -25.25 -21.64
CA ALA A 928 -30.43 -25.72 -22.08
C ALA A 928 -30.11 -25.36 -23.54
N ILE A 929 -31.09 -25.46 -24.45
CA ILE A 929 -30.95 -25.03 -25.84
C ILE A 929 -30.70 -23.51 -25.92
N SER A 930 -31.45 -22.72 -25.16
CA SER A 930 -31.26 -21.26 -25.13
C SER A 930 -29.87 -20.89 -24.64
N VAL A 931 -29.46 -21.45 -23.50
CA VAL A 931 -28.14 -21.21 -22.89
C VAL A 931 -27.02 -21.70 -23.80
N GLY A 932 -27.10 -22.92 -24.35
CA GLY A 932 -26.08 -23.46 -25.26
C GLY A 932 -25.89 -22.61 -26.52
N ARG A 933 -26.97 -22.00 -27.03
CA ARG A 933 -26.89 -21.05 -28.17
C ARG A 933 -26.24 -19.73 -27.78
N SER A 934 -26.58 -19.16 -26.62
CA SER A 934 -26.00 -17.88 -26.18
C SER A 934 -24.57 -17.99 -25.66
N SER A 935 -24.23 -19.11 -25.01
CA SER A 935 -22.89 -19.38 -24.47
C SER A 935 -21.93 -19.95 -25.51
N GLY A 936 -22.45 -20.45 -26.64
CA GLY A 936 -21.63 -21.05 -27.68
C GLY A 936 -21.20 -22.50 -27.42
N GLN A 937 -21.66 -23.11 -26.33
CA GLN A 937 -21.42 -24.52 -26.04
C GLN A 937 -22.27 -25.39 -26.98
N SER A 938 -21.76 -25.62 -28.18
CA SER A 938 -22.55 -26.16 -29.28
C SER A 938 -22.47 -27.69 -29.40
N PHE A 939 -21.43 -28.32 -28.84
CA PHE A 939 -21.11 -29.75 -29.08
C PHE A 939 -22.25 -30.73 -28.77
N TRP A 940 -23.11 -30.40 -27.81
CA TRP A 940 -24.25 -31.24 -27.39
C TRP A 940 -25.60 -30.70 -27.87
N LEU A 941 -25.62 -29.59 -28.61
CA LEU A 941 -26.85 -28.89 -28.97
C LEU A 941 -27.75 -29.73 -29.88
N ALA A 942 -27.17 -30.52 -30.79
CA ALA A 942 -27.95 -31.44 -31.63
C ALA A 942 -28.70 -32.49 -30.79
N GLU A 943 -28.07 -33.04 -29.75
CA GLU A 943 -28.72 -34.01 -28.87
C GLU A 943 -29.83 -33.35 -28.04
N LEU A 944 -29.63 -32.12 -27.56
CA LEU A 944 -30.70 -31.38 -26.86
C LEU A 944 -31.94 -31.17 -27.74
N TYR A 945 -31.76 -30.83 -29.02
CA TYR A 945 -32.88 -30.74 -29.96
C TYR A 945 -33.55 -32.09 -30.21
N ARG A 946 -32.78 -33.18 -30.30
CA ARG A 946 -33.32 -34.55 -30.44
C ARG A 946 -34.13 -34.98 -29.20
N LEU A 947 -33.67 -34.63 -28.00
CA LEU A 947 -34.36 -34.88 -26.74
C LEU A 947 -35.62 -34.01 -26.61
N SER A 948 -35.57 -32.74 -27.01
CA SER A 948 -36.74 -31.87 -27.10
C SER A 948 -37.82 -32.52 -27.96
N ALA A 949 -37.47 -33.03 -29.14
CA ALA A 949 -38.41 -33.74 -30.01
C ALA A 949 -38.99 -35.01 -29.36
N THR A 950 -38.18 -35.75 -28.60
CA THR A 950 -38.64 -36.95 -27.88
C THR A 950 -39.64 -36.59 -26.78
N LEU A 951 -39.33 -35.59 -25.95
CA LEU A 951 -40.22 -35.13 -24.88
C LEU A 951 -41.52 -34.51 -25.42
N ARG A 952 -41.45 -33.78 -26.54
CA ARG A 952 -42.64 -33.26 -27.24
C ARG A 952 -43.52 -34.41 -27.76
N ARG A 953 -42.92 -35.51 -28.21
CA ARG A 953 -43.65 -36.72 -28.61
C ARG A 953 -44.36 -37.34 -27.39
N ASP A 954 -43.69 -37.47 -26.25
CA ASP A 954 -44.29 -37.98 -25.01
C ASP A 954 -45.45 -37.10 -24.50
N LEU A 955 -45.37 -35.79 -24.74
CA LEU A 955 -46.41 -34.81 -24.38
C LEU A 955 -47.52 -34.68 -25.44
N ASN A 956 -47.50 -35.49 -26.51
CA ASN A 956 -48.44 -35.43 -27.63
C ASN A 956 -48.55 -34.03 -28.27
N GLU A 957 -47.43 -33.31 -28.39
CA GLU A 957 -47.39 -32.06 -29.14
C GLU A 957 -47.49 -32.29 -30.67
N THR A 958 -47.63 -31.20 -31.44
CA THR A 958 -47.84 -31.25 -32.88
C THR A 958 -46.68 -31.93 -33.64
N PRO A 959 -46.97 -32.76 -34.67
CA PRO A 959 -45.92 -33.35 -35.52
C PRO A 959 -44.97 -32.31 -36.15
N ALA A 960 -45.46 -31.09 -36.38
CA ALA A 960 -44.66 -29.99 -36.91
C ALA A 960 -43.56 -29.52 -35.94
N SER A 961 -43.85 -29.41 -34.63
CA SER A 961 -42.84 -29.02 -33.63
C SER A 961 -41.77 -30.10 -33.44
N ILE A 962 -42.17 -31.37 -33.45
CA ILE A 962 -41.27 -32.53 -33.38
C ILE A 962 -40.34 -32.57 -34.60
N ARG A 963 -40.91 -32.48 -35.81
CA ARG A 963 -40.12 -32.49 -37.06
C ARG A 963 -39.14 -31.31 -37.11
N ARG A 964 -39.57 -30.11 -36.71
CA ARG A 964 -38.72 -28.91 -36.66
C ARG A 964 -37.50 -29.14 -35.77
N ASP A 965 -37.70 -29.67 -34.57
CA ASP A 965 -36.61 -29.89 -33.62
C ASP A 965 -35.65 -30.97 -34.13
N LEU A 966 -36.14 -32.06 -34.74
CA LEU A 966 -35.30 -33.10 -35.36
C LEU A 966 -34.53 -32.61 -36.59
N THR A 967 -35.17 -31.86 -37.48
CA THR A 967 -34.48 -31.23 -38.62
C THR A 967 -33.37 -30.31 -38.13
N ARG A 968 -33.62 -29.56 -37.04
CA ARG A 968 -32.61 -28.70 -36.45
C ARG A 968 -31.45 -29.50 -35.83
N ALA A 969 -31.74 -30.61 -35.15
CA ALA A 969 -30.72 -31.52 -34.62
C ALA A 969 -29.80 -32.03 -35.74
N ILE A 970 -30.37 -32.49 -36.86
CA ILE A 970 -29.61 -32.99 -38.03
C ILE A 970 -28.72 -31.88 -38.61
N GLN A 971 -29.28 -30.68 -38.85
CA GLN A 971 -28.53 -29.55 -39.38
C GLN A 971 -27.31 -29.17 -38.52
N ILE A 972 -27.49 -29.15 -37.19
CA ILE A 972 -26.40 -28.82 -36.26
C ILE A 972 -25.33 -29.91 -36.29
N ALA A 973 -25.72 -31.19 -36.21
CA ALA A 973 -24.79 -32.30 -36.22
C ALA A 973 -23.99 -32.37 -37.54
N GLU A 974 -24.65 -32.17 -38.69
CA GLU A 974 -23.98 -32.13 -40.00
C GLU A 974 -23.03 -30.94 -40.12
N GLY A 975 -23.42 -29.76 -39.60
CA GLY A 975 -22.55 -28.58 -39.56
C GLY A 975 -21.29 -28.77 -38.70
N GLN A 976 -21.39 -29.53 -37.62
CA GLN A 976 -20.26 -29.92 -36.76
C GLN A 976 -19.47 -31.13 -37.30
N LYS A 977 -19.96 -31.76 -38.38
CA LYS A 977 -19.50 -33.06 -38.88
C LYS A 977 -19.58 -34.18 -37.82
N ALA A 978 -20.47 -34.04 -36.84
CA ALA A 978 -20.70 -35.03 -35.80
C ALA A 978 -21.59 -36.18 -36.31
N ALA A 979 -20.99 -37.09 -37.09
CA ALA A 979 -21.67 -38.21 -37.73
C ALA A 979 -22.50 -39.07 -36.75
N TRP A 980 -21.98 -39.30 -35.54
CA TRP A 980 -22.67 -40.07 -34.50
C TRP A 980 -23.98 -39.41 -34.06
N LEU A 981 -23.99 -38.09 -33.85
CA LEU A 981 -25.20 -37.32 -33.51
C LEU A 981 -26.18 -37.25 -34.68
N ALA A 982 -25.67 -37.07 -35.90
CA ALA A 982 -26.51 -37.03 -37.11
C ALA A 982 -27.25 -38.36 -37.31
N ALA A 983 -26.57 -39.49 -37.12
CA ALA A 983 -27.18 -40.81 -37.22
C ALA A 983 -28.29 -41.02 -36.17
N ARG A 984 -28.09 -40.56 -34.92
CA ARG A 984 -29.10 -40.62 -33.86
C ARG A 984 -30.33 -39.77 -34.18
N ALA A 985 -30.13 -38.56 -34.66
CA ALA A 985 -31.21 -37.65 -35.02
C ALA A 985 -32.02 -38.17 -36.22
N LYS A 986 -31.36 -38.72 -37.24
CA LYS A 986 -32.01 -39.36 -38.40
C LYS A 986 -32.87 -40.56 -37.98
N ARG A 987 -32.32 -41.47 -37.16
CA ARG A 987 -33.10 -42.59 -36.59
C ARG A 987 -34.33 -42.13 -35.82
N SER A 988 -34.24 -41.00 -35.10
CA SER A 988 -35.38 -40.45 -34.34
C SER A 988 -36.43 -39.74 -35.21
N LEU A 989 -36.09 -39.40 -36.45
CA LEU A 989 -36.97 -38.82 -37.46
C LEU A 989 -37.71 -39.89 -38.26
N ASP A 990 -37.05 -41.02 -38.49
CA ASP A 990 -37.61 -42.18 -39.18
C ASP A 990 -38.56 -43.01 -38.27
N ALA A 991 -38.45 -42.84 -36.94
CA ALA A 991 -39.29 -43.44 -35.90
C ALA A 991 -40.43 -42.50 -35.46
#